data_AF-A0A0H1BMY0-F1
#
_entry.id   AF-A0A0H1BMY0-F1
#
_cell.length_a   1.000
_cell.length_b   1.000
_cell.length_c   1.000
_cell.angle_alpha   90.00
_cell.angle_beta   90.00
_cell.angle_gamma   90.00
#
_symmetry.space_group_name_H-M   'P 1'
#
loop_
_entity.id
_entity.type
_entity.pdbx_description
1 polymer ?
#
loop_
_entity_poly.entity_id
_entity_poly.type
_entity_poly.pdbx_seq_one_letter_code
_entity_poly.pdbx_strand_id
1 'polypeptide(L)'
;MALSFGVSDYVEGGVITAVIVINVTVGFYQEFKAEKKMESLRSLSSPSATVIRNGHEITIPSGEVVPGDIVQVKMGDTIPADLRLFDAMNLECDEKILTGEAVPVAKETDFSPTGTELETGVGDRLNMAYSSSTVTKGRGRGIIVFTGMYTEIGKIAQSMQGKTRKAGRSMSRKKHGNMQPFKGGALRVWDSIGKFLGLTEGTPLQIKLSKLAYVLFGCALLLAIIVFGVNRFNVTNEVAIYAISTGIAIIPESLIAVLTITMVVGMTQMRRRKVVVRQLSALEALGGVTNICSDKTGTLTQGQMVTRKAWIPGVGIYSLQKSDDATNPTRGTITLGKPPASKQEAELERERKRAEQDALRSTAGLKFDIPAEKEERDQRRNEERNEGPSEKADDVEENALPEMVPELEAFVQSAALCNLATVRHDPETDSWQTMGDPTEVALQVFSHRFGLGKKTLETEQGWKQLAEYPFDSSVKRMTVIYRHAGDPETIIFTKGAVERVLDLCTTVGMGDNQEPMTPKLKEDILEQMDFLAGQGLRVLGIARKPGPAEVDPHSQIPREEIEKDLTLLGLAGLYDPPRLETKDAVKECTMAGIRVHMLTGDHPSTATAIAKEVGILPRNPGALSAEEAGSLVKTAAEFDGMTDEEIDALPSLPLVIARCAPDTKTRMIAALHRRHRYCAMTGDGVNDAPSLKAADVGIAMGMAGSDVAKSASDIVLTDDNFASIVNAIEEGRRMFENIQKFILHLLTSNVGEVVLLIVGLGFQDESGISVFPLSPLQILWINMLTSSFPAFGLGREKACASVMHRPPHDTKKGVFTWQIIADMMVYGLIMGACTLLTFVIVVYGVGNGKEDLGLDCNGSSNDSCHVVFRARAAVFAELTWLILISAWEFKHLRNSMFNLDPLRDRSEDRFPSFPFFHDVYENRFLFWAVVIGFVSVFPAVYIPGLNTQVFKHRGITWEWALAFGSIFVFVLGVEAWKLVKRRTGWFAEGEDYGAGAGLGLRRRWPSHELGLRQGFFSFARTLTKGSEKSFSPESERSSVTTRDGNNGRVPSAHAHVPAPRRVKEEV
;
A
#
# COMPACT_ATOMS: atom_id res chain seq x y z
N MET A 1 -39.06 24.80 -5.33
CA MET A 1 -40.25 23.93 -5.23
C MET A 1 -41.28 24.52 -4.25
N ALA A 2 -41.54 23.93 -3.07
CA ALA A 2 -42.72 24.28 -2.24
C ALA A 2 -42.95 25.78 -2.00
N LEU A 3 -41.91 26.55 -1.63
CA LEU A 3 -42.02 28.00 -1.45
C LEU A 3 -42.39 28.75 -2.75
N SER A 4 -41.79 28.41 -3.91
CA SER A 4 -42.10 29.13 -5.16
C SER A 4 -43.48 28.79 -5.71
N PHE A 5 -43.97 27.56 -5.51
CA PHE A 5 -45.37 27.21 -5.78
C PHE A 5 -46.35 27.91 -4.82
N GLY A 6 -45.99 28.10 -3.55
CA GLY A 6 -46.78 28.91 -2.60
C GLY A 6 -46.79 30.40 -2.94
N VAL A 7 -45.69 30.90 -3.52
CA VAL A 7 -45.53 32.26 -4.09
C VAL A 7 -46.29 32.43 -5.42
N SER A 8 -46.88 31.36 -5.97
CA SER A 8 -47.60 31.34 -7.26
C SER A 8 -46.73 31.61 -8.50
N ASP A 9 -45.39 31.52 -8.42
CA ASP A 9 -44.54 31.47 -9.60
C ASP A 9 -44.45 30.02 -10.11
N TYR A 10 -45.45 29.68 -10.93
CA TYR A 10 -45.57 28.35 -11.55
C TYR A 10 -44.52 28.10 -12.64
N VAL A 11 -43.97 29.16 -13.26
CA VAL A 11 -42.99 29.02 -14.36
C VAL A 11 -41.63 28.68 -13.77
N GLU A 12 -41.13 29.52 -12.87
CA GLU A 12 -39.84 29.30 -12.23
C GLU A 12 -39.89 28.07 -11.31
N GLY A 13 -41.00 27.87 -10.58
CA GLY A 13 -41.25 26.66 -9.81
C GLY A 13 -41.29 25.38 -10.65
N GLY A 14 -41.88 25.43 -11.84
CA GLY A 14 -41.92 24.33 -12.79
C GLY A 14 -40.53 23.98 -13.34
N VAL A 15 -39.77 24.99 -13.79
CA VAL A 15 -38.40 24.77 -14.32
C VAL A 15 -37.46 24.26 -13.23
N ILE A 16 -37.47 24.86 -12.02
CA ILE A 16 -36.65 24.38 -10.89
C ILE A 16 -37.00 22.93 -10.55
N THR A 17 -38.29 22.56 -10.56
CA THR A 17 -38.72 21.17 -10.32
C THR A 17 -38.21 20.23 -11.40
N ALA A 18 -38.34 20.61 -12.69
CA ALA A 18 -37.85 19.79 -13.80
C ALA A 18 -36.32 19.61 -13.77
N VAL A 19 -35.56 20.67 -13.50
CA VAL A 19 -34.09 20.65 -13.36
C VAL A 19 -33.68 19.73 -12.22
N ILE A 20 -34.26 19.87 -11.02
CA ILE A 20 -33.94 19.01 -9.87
C ILE A 20 -34.29 17.55 -10.15
N VAL A 21 -35.45 17.26 -10.77
CA VAL A 21 -35.84 15.88 -11.12
C VAL A 21 -34.89 15.28 -12.16
N ILE A 22 -34.45 16.05 -13.15
CA ILE A 22 -33.44 15.62 -14.13
C ILE A 22 -32.10 15.37 -13.41
N ASN A 23 -31.64 16.27 -12.54
CA ASN A 23 -30.38 16.12 -11.80
C ASN A 23 -30.39 14.90 -10.89
N VAL A 24 -31.47 14.67 -10.13
CA VAL A 24 -31.62 13.49 -9.28
C VAL A 24 -31.66 12.20 -10.13
N THR A 25 -32.38 12.20 -11.25
CA THR A 25 -32.48 11.03 -12.15
C THR A 25 -31.15 10.71 -12.84
N VAL A 26 -30.47 11.73 -13.36
CA VAL A 26 -29.16 11.60 -14.04
C VAL A 26 -28.07 11.25 -13.03
N GLY A 27 -28.07 11.86 -11.85
CA GLY A 27 -27.16 11.55 -10.75
C GLY A 27 -27.34 10.12 -10.27
N PHE A 28 -28.57 9.69 -9.97
CA PHE A 28 -28.89 8.31 -9.60
C PHE A 28 -28.49 7.31 -10.69
N TYR A 29 -28.73 7.62 -11.97
CA TYR A 29 -28.31 6.75 -13.08
C TYR A 29 -26.78 6.69 -13.23
N GLN A 30 -26.06 7.80 -13.00
CA GLN A 30 -24.60 7.82 -12.98
C GLN A 30 -24.04 7.00 -11.81
N GLU A 31 -24.62 7.17 -10.61
CA GLU A 31 -24.24 6.47 -9.38
C GLU A 31 -24.50 4.96 -9.49
N PHE A 32 -25.71 4.53 -9.89
CA PHE A 32 -26.03 3.13 -10.15
C PHE A 32 -25.12 2.49 -11.21
N LYS A 33 -24.78 3.24 -12.28
CA LYS A 33 -23.88 2.78 -13.35
C LYS A 33 -22.40 2.75 -12.92
N ALA A 34 -22.03 3.55 -11.92
CA ALA A 34 -20.73 3.51 -11.26
C ALA A 34 -20.67 2.31 -10.30
N GLU A 35 -21.64 2.18 -9.39
CA GLU A 35 -21.75 1.11 -8.41
C GLU A 35 -21.75 -0.27 -9.06
N LYS A 36 -22.55 -0.48 -10.12
CA LYS A 36 -22.55 -1.75 -10.88
C LYS A 36 -21.20 -2.06 -11.53
N LYS A 37 -20.40 -1.04 -11.91
CA LYS A 37 -19.01 -1.26 -12.36
C LYS A 37 -18.11 -1.65 -11.19
N MET A 38 -18.26 -0.99 -10.04
CA MET A 38 -17.48 -1.26 -8.83
C MET A 38 -17.72 -2.68 -8.33
N GLU A 39 -18.97 -3.15 -8.34
CA GLU A 39 -19.35 -4.54 -8.07
C GLU A 39 -18.68 -5.52 -9.04
N SER A 40 -18.71 -5.23 -10.36
CA SER A 40 -18.05 -6.08 -11.38
C SER A 40 -16.51 -6.08 -11.33
N LEU A 41 -15.90 -5.12 -10.61
CA LEU A 41 -14.46 -5.11 -10.31
C LEU A 41 -14.16 -5.91 -9.04
N ARG A 42 -15.06 -5.85 -8.05
CA ARG A 42 -14.96 -6.58 -6.78
C ARG A 42 -15.13 -8.09 -6.94
N SER A 43 -16.05 -8.53 -7.81
CA SER A 43 -16.32 -9.96 -8.04
C SER A 43 -15.13 -10.74 -8.60
N LEU A 44 -14.18 -10.06 -9.25
CA LEU A 44 -12.90 -10.64 -9.73
C LEU A 44 -11.95 -11.06 -8.59
N SER A 45 -12.28 -10.74 -7.33
CA SER A 45 -11.55 -11.14 -6.13
C SER A 45 -12.33 -12.12 -5.24
N SER A 46 -13.47 -12.61 -5.70
CA SER A 46 -14.24 -13.64 -4.99
C SER A 46 -13.52 -14.99 -5.09
N PRO A 47 -13.51 -15.81 -4.03
CA PRO A 47 -13.06 -17.20 -4.11
C PRO A 47 -13.83 -17.96 -5.19
N SER A 48 -13.19 -18.97 -5.78
CA SER A 48 -13.76 -19.81 -6.84
C SER A 48 -13.84 -21.27 -6.43
N ALA A 49 -14.94 -21.93 -6.75
CA ALA A 49 -15.16 -23.36 -6.57
C ALA A 49 -15.04 -24.11 -7.90
N THR A 50 -14.44 -25.29 -7.87
CA THR A 50 -14.41 -26.19 -9.03
C THR A 50 -15.54 -27.20 -8.89
N VAL A 51 -16.61 -27.04 -9.68
CA VAL A 51 -17.83 -27.85 -9.60
C VAL A 51 -18.00 -28.76 -10.82
N ILE A 52 -18.62 -29.92 -10.63
CA ILE A 52 -18.96 -30.84 -11.70
C ILE A 52 -20.46 -30.74 -11.96
N ARG A 53 -20.86 -30.04 -13.03
CA ARG A 53 -22.26 -29.90 -13.46
C ARG A 53 -22.42 -30.53 -14.85
N ASN A 54 -23.48 -31.32 -15.05
CA ASN A 54 -23.76 -32.05 -16.30
C ASN A 54 -22.59 -32.93 -16.81
N GLY A 55 -21.75 -33.45 -15.91
CA GLY A 55 -20.58 -34.26 -16.27
C GLY A 55 -19.33 -33.46 -16.71
N HIS A 56 -19.41 -32.13 -16.73
CA HIS A 56 -18.27 -31.26 -17.05
C HIS A 56 -17.74 -30.57 -15.79
N GLU A 57 -16.42 -30.53 -15.64
CA GLU A 57 -15.71 -29.76 -14.62
C GLU A 57 -15.67 -28.27 -15.04
N ILE A 58 -16.23 -27.39 -14.22
CA ILE A 58 -16.29 -25.94 -14.45
C ILE A 58 -15.93 -25.17 -13.19
N THR A 59 -15.16 -24.09 -13.35
CA THR A 59 -14.83 -23.18 -12.24
C THR A 59 -15.84 -22.04 -12.19
N ILE A 60 -16.50 -21.86 -11.05
CA ILE A 60 -17.49 -20.80 -10.81
C ILE A 60 -17.12 -20.00 -9.53
N PRO A 61 -17.62 -18.77 -9.34
CA PRO A 61 -17.48 -18.08 -8.05
C PRO A 61 -18.12 -18.89 -6.92
N SER A 62 -17.48 -18.98 -5.75
CA SER A 62 -18.01 -19.78 -4.62
C SER A 62 -19.37 -19.30 -4.09
N GLY A 63 -19.78 -18.07 -4.42
CA GLY A 63 -21.12 -17.55 -4.16
C GLY A 63 -22.23 -18.06 -5.09
N GLU A 64 -21.88 -18.76 -6.17
CA GLU A 64 -22.81 -19.38 -7.14
C GLU A 64 -22.94 -20.91 -6.93
N VAL A 65 -22.34 -21.43 -5.86
CA VAL A 65 -22.42 -22.82 -5.42
C VAL A 65 -23.73 -23.04 -4.65
N VAL A 66 -24.44 -24.12 -4.97
CA VAL A 66 -25.74 -24.47 -4.38
C VAL A 66 -25.72 -25.86 -3.73
N PRO A 67 -26.59 -26.15 -2.74
CA PRO A 67 -26.74 -27.50 -2.20
C PRO A 67 -27.06 -28.51 -3.31
N GLY A 68 -26.38 -29.65 -3.30
CA GLY A 68 -26.46 -30.66 -4.36
C GLY A 68 -25.40 -30.54 -5.46
N ASP A 69 -24.63 -29.44 -5.54
CA ASP A 69 -23.44 -29.40 -6.41
C ASP A 69 -22.40 -30.43 -5.97
N ILE A 70 -21.75 -31.09 -6.93
CA ILE A 70 -20.53 -31.87 -6.70
C ILE A 70 -19.34 -30.91 -6.82
N VAL A 71 -18.53 -30.81 -5.77
CA VAL A 71 -17.27 -30.04 -5.76
C VAL A 71 -16.08 -30.98 -5.79
N GLN A 72 -15.06 -30.62 -6.57
CA GLN A 72 -13.75 -31.25 -6.55
C GLN A 72 -12.77 -30.33 -5.81
N VAL A 73 -12.04 -30.88 -4.83
CA VAL A 73 -11.09 -30.15 -3.99
C VAL A 73 -9.72 -30.83 -4.00
N LYS A 74 -8.65 -30.03 -3.91
CA LYS A 74 -7.23 -30.42 -4.02
C LYS A 74 -6.39 -29.52 -3.11
N MET A 75 -5.19 -29.97 -2.74
CA MET A 75 -4.23 -29.19 -1.94
C MET A 75 -4.19 -27.70 -2.36
N GLY A 76 -4.39 -26.81 -1.39
CA GLY A 76 -4.44 -25.36 -1.59
C GLY A 76 -5.85 -24.78 -1.79
N ASP A 77 -6.84 -25.58 -2.21
CA ASP A 77 -8.22 -25.10 -2.36
C ASP A 77 -8.85 -24.76 -0.99
N THR A 78 -9.63 -23.68 -0.95
CA THR A 78 -10.52 -23.37 0.18
C THR A 78 -11.87 -24.03 -0.03
N ILE A 79 -12.38 -24.75 0.96
CA ILE A 79 -13.69 -25.40 0.92
C ILE A 79 -14.79 -24.33 0.77
N PRO A 80 -15.60 -24.33 -0.31
CA PRO A 80 -16.48 -23.19 -0.63
C PRO A 80 -17.79 -23.17 0.17
N ALA A 81 -18.22 -24.34 0.65
CA ALA A 81 -19.47 -24.59 1.37
C ALA A 81 -19.35 -25.96 2.07
N ASP A 82 -20.15 -26.23 3.10
CA ASP A 82 -20.03 -27.49 3.87
C ASP A 82 -20.43 -28.67 2.99
N LEU A 83 -19.52 -29.64 2.83
CA LEU A 83 -19.65 -30.74 1.88
C LEU A 83 -19.38 -32.12 2.48
N ARG A 84 -20.16 -33.11 2.05
CA ARG A 84 -20.07 -34.52 2.45
C ARG A 84 -19.21 -35.27 1.43
N LEU A 85 -18.09 -35.83 1.87
CA LEU A 85 -17.06 -36.46 1.02
C LEU A 85 -17.43 -37.88 0.59
N PHE A 86 -17.47 -38.14 -0.72
CA PHE A 86 -17.73 -39.49 -1.27
C PHE A 86 -16.52 -40.08 -2.01
N ASP A 87 -15.46 -39.31 -2.20
CA ASP A 87 -14.18 -39.70 -2.80
C ASP A 87 -13.09 -38.89 -2.11
N ALA A 88 -12.04 -39.54 -1.59
CA ALA A 88 -10.93 -38.88 -0.89
C ALA A 88 -9.64 -39.69 -1.02
N MET A 89 -8.52 -39.01 -1.25
CA MET A 89 -7.18 -39.61 -1.34
C MET A 89 -6.18 -38.79 -0.53
N ASN A 90 -5.79 -39.32 0.63
CA ASN A 90 -4.92 -38.68 1.62
C ASN A 90 -5.31 -37.22 1.92
N LEU A 91 -6.62 -36.97 1.99
CA LEU A 91 -7.20 -35.64 2.16
C LEU A 91 -7.06 -35.19 3.61
N GLU A 92 -6.42 -34.04 3.82
CA GLU A 92 -6.32 -33.37 5.11
C GLU A 92 -6.82 -31.94 4.98
N CYS A 93 -7.57 -31.47 5.97
CA CYS A 93 -8.10 -30.11 6.04
C CYS A 93 -7.58 -29.39 7.30
N ASP A 94 -7.11 -28.16 7.15
CA ASP A 94 -6.96 -27.24 8.29
C ASP A 94 -8.35 -26.72 8.67
N GLU A 95 -8.85 -27.18 9.80
CA GLU A 95 -10.16 -26.81 10.37
C GLU A 95 -10.03 -25.96 11.64
N LYS A 96 -8.82 -25.44 11.92
CA LYS A 96 -8.47 -24.59 13.09
C LYS A 96 -9.39 -23.39 13.29
N ILE A 97 -9.94 -22.85 12.20
CA ILE A 97 -10.90 -21.72 12.22
C ILE A 97 -12.22 -22.12 12.90
N LEU A 98 -12.56 -23.42 12.88
CA LEU A 98 -13.82 -23.99 13.34
C LEU A 98 -13.68 -24.80 14.63
N THR A 99 -12.62 -25.61 14.77
CA THR A 99 -12.36 -26.46 15.95
C THR A 99 -11.45 -25.80 16.98
N GLY A 100 -10.61 -24.84 16.55
CA GLY A 100 -9.52 -24.29 17.35
C GLY A 100 -8.25 -25.15 17.39
N GLU A 101 -8.28 -26.36 16.83
CA GLU A 101 -7.15 -27.30 16.85
C GLU A 101 -6.13 -26.96 15.76
N ALA A 102 -4.84 -26.99 16.10
CA ALA A 102 -3.77 -26.55 15.20
C ALA A 102 -3.18 -27.67 14.31
N VAL A 103 -3.77 -28.87 14.33
CA VAL A 103 -3.33 -30.03 13.54
C VAL A 103 -4.35 -30.26 12.43
N PRO A 104 -3.93 -30.41 11.16
CA PRO A 104 -4.85 -30.74 10.07
C PRO A 104 -5.57 -32.06 10.30
N VAL A 105 -6.88 -32.07 10.08
CA VAL A 105 -7.75 -33.23 10.28
C VAL A 105 -7.77 -34.07 9.01
N ALA A 106 -7.31 -35.33 9.11
CA ALA A 106 -7.45 -36.31 8.03
C ALA A 106 -8.93 -36.66 7.80
N LYS A 107 -9.32 -36.84 6.53
CA LYS A 107 -10.71 -37.02 6.12
C LYS A 107 -10.96 -38.36 5.44
N GLU A 108 -12.06 -38.99 5.80
CA GLU A 108 -12.44 -40.36 5.43
C GLU A 108 -13.87 -40.39 4.87
N THR A 109 -14.12 -41.10 3.76
CA THR A 109 -15.46 -41.17 3.15
C THR A 109 -16.45 -41.97 4.00
N ASP A 110 -15.96 -43.04 4.62
CA ASP A 110 -16.76 -44.16 5.16
C ASP A 110 -16.92 -44.11 6.68
N PHE A 111 -16.62 -42.97 7.31
CA PHE A 111 -16.86 -42.75 8.74
C PHE A 111 -18.37 -42.82 9.05
N SER A 112 -18.74 -43.60 10.07
CA SER A 112 -20.06 -43.65 10.68
C SER A 112 -19.93 -43.36 12.18
N PRO A 113 -20.66 -42.39 12.75
CA PRO A 113 -20.54 -42.06 14.16
C PRO A 113 -21.05 -43.18 15.07
N THR A 114 -20.41 -43.35 16.22
CA THR A 114 -20.82 -44.26 17.30
C THR A 114 -21.88 -43.63 18.22
N GLY A 115 -22.95 -43.11 17.62
CA GLY A 115 -24.04 -42.42 18.32
C GLY A 115 -25.07 -41.85 17.33
N THR A 116 -25.91 -40.91 17.75
CA THR A 116 -26.70 -40.12 16.78
C THR A 116 -25.83 -39.00 16.19
N GLU A 117 -26.05 -38.63 14.91
CA GLU A 117 -25.26 -37.59 14.23
C GLU A 117 -25.28 -36.21 14.94
N LEU A 118 -26.28 -35.99 15.80
CA LEU A 118 -26.47 -34.79 16.62
C LEU A 118 -25.58 -34.75 17.88
N GLU A 119 -25.05 -35.89 18.31
CA GLU A 119 -24.17 -36.01 19.49
C GLU A 119 -22.68 -35.93 19.12
N THR A 120 -22.34 -36.21 17.86
CA THR A 120 -20.97 -36.12 17.32
C THR A 120 -20.54 -34.67 17.16
N GLY A 121 -19.40 -34.29 17.75
CA GLY A 121 -18.83 -32.95 17.66
C GLY A 121 -18.43 -32.58 16.23
N VAL A 122 -18.24 -31.29 15.97
CA VAL A 122 -18.05 -30.78 14.61
C VAL A 122 -16.73 -31.27 14.00
N GLY A 123 -15.62 -31.28 14.78
CA GLY A 123 -14.33 -31.80 14.33
C GLY A 123 -14.31 -33.32 14.14
N ASP A 124 -15.09 -34.07 14.93
CA ASP A 124 -15.14 -35.53 14.89
C ASP A 124 -15.78 -36.09 13.60
N ARG A 125 -16.42 -35.24 12.77
CA ARG A 125 -17.07 -35.66 11.51
C ARG A 125 -16.05 -35.72 10.38
N LEU A 126 -15.21 -36.76 10.41
CA LEU A 126 -14.13 -37.00 9.43
C LEU A 126 -14.61 -37.09 7.97
N ASN A 127 -15.92 -37.28 7.75
CA ASN A 127 -16.55 -37.44 6.44
C ASN A 127 -17.21 -36.15 5.88
N MET A 128 -17.09 -35.05 6.63
CA MET A 128 -17.46 -33.69 6.24
C MET A 128 -16.21 -32.84 6.09
N ALA A 129 -16.21 -31.91 5.13
CA ALA A 129 -15.27 -30.80 5.07
C ALA A 129 -16.06 -29.48 5.15
N TYR A 130 -15.59 -28.54 5.96
CA TYR A 130 -16.36 -27.35 6.32
C TYR A 130 -15.95 -26.10 5.55
N SER A 131 -16.93 -25.23 5.28
CA SER A 131 -16.75 -23.95 4.60
C SER A 131 -15.65 -23.11 5.24
N SER A 132 -14.77 -22.55 4.40
CA SER A 132 -13.59 -21.76 4.78
C SER A 132 -12.43 -22.53 5.44
N SER A 133 -12.55 -23.85 5.69
CA SER A 133 -11.38 -24.71 5.89
C SER A 133 -10.54 -24.77 4.61
N THR A 134 -9.23 -25.03 4.75
CA THR A 134 -8.32 -25.16 3.58
C THR A 134 -7.76 -26.57 3.47
N VAL A 135 -7.67 -27.11 2.26
CA VAL A 135 -7.10 -28.45 2.03
C VAL A 135 -5.57 -28.37 2.14
N THR A 136 -5.00 -28.96 3.20
CA THR A 136 -3.55 -28.97 3.42
C THR A 136 -2.84 -30.05 2.62
N LYS A 137 -3.52 -31.15 2.32
CA LYS A 137 -2.94 -32.32 1.63
C LYS A 137 -4.00 -33.11 0.88
N GLY A 138 -3.57 -33.82 -0.17
CA GLY A 138 -4.41 -34.74 -0.92
C GLY A 138 -5.42 -34.08 -1.86
N ARG A 139 -6.48 -34.84 -2.15
CA ARG A 139 -7.63 -34.42 -2.98
C ARG A 139 -8.89 -35.19 -2.59
N GLY A 140 -10.05 -34.66 -2.96
CA GLY A 140 -11.33 -35.35 -2.79
C GLY A 140 -12.47 -34.73 -3.59
N ARG A 141 -13.64 -35.36 -3.51
CA ARG A 141 -14.90 -34.87 -4.04
C ARG A 141 -16.01 -35.06 -3.02
N GLY A 142 -16.93 -34.10 -2.98
CA GLY A 142 -18.08 -34.17 -2.11
C GLY A 142 -19.28 -33.42 -2.66
N ILE A 143 -20.44 -33.69 -2.09
CA ILE A 143 -21.70 -33.01 -2.41
C ILE A 143 -21.91 -31.89 -1.38
N ILE A 144 -22.25 -30.68 -1.84
CA ILE A 144 -22.58 -29.55 -0.96
C ILE A 144 -23.88 -29.84 -0.21
N VAL A 145 -23.82 -29.75 1.12
CA VAL A 145 -24.96 -29.96 2.03
C VAL A 145 -25.52 -28.62 2.53
N PHE A 146 -24.65 -27.69 2.96
CA PHE A 146 -25.07 -26.39 3.49
C PHE A 146 -24.30 -25.24 2.85
N THR A 147 -24.99 -24.13 2.55
CA THR A 147 -24.40 -22.92 1.96
C THR A 147 -24.71 -21.67 2.78
N GLY A 148 -23.86 -20.65 2.65
CA GLY A 148 -24.04 -19.36 3.32
C GLY A 148 -24.20 -19.48 4.84
N MET A 149 -25.18 -18.79 5.41
CA MET A 149 -25.43 -18.74 6.86
C MET A 149 -25.86 -20.08 7.48
N TYR A 150 -26.16 -21.11 6.68
CA TYR A 150 -26.52 -22.45 7.15
C TYR A 150 -25.31 -23.36 7.39
N THR A 151 -24.12 -22.99 6.89
CA THR A 151 -22.85 -23.67 7.20
C THR A 151 -22.51 -23.55 8.68
N GLU A 152 -21.69 -24.45 9.24
CA GLU A 152 -21.25 -24.34 10.65
C GLU A 152 -20.52 -23.01 10.91
N ILE A 153 -19.62 -22.60 10.00
CA ILE A 153 -18.97 -21.28 10.10
C ILE A 153 -19.96 -20.12 9.88
N GLY A 154 -21.02 -20.32 9.10
CA GLY A 154 -22.12 -19.38 8.90
C GLY A 154 -22.98 -19.18 10.16
N LYS A 155 -23.23 -20.25 10.92
CA LYS A 155 -23.90 -20.19 12.24
C LYS A 155 -23.05 -19.43 13.25
N ILE A 156 -21.73 -19.63 13.25
CA ILE A 156 -20.78 -18.87 14.08
C ILE A 156 -20.72 -17.40 13.63
N ALA A 157 -20.70 -17.13 12.32
CA ALA A 157 -20.78 -15.77 11.80
C ALA A 157 -22.10 -15.09 12.20
N GLN A 158 -23.22 -15.81 12.22
CA GLN A 158 -24.52 -15.30 12.67
C GLN A 158 -24.53 -14.99 14.18
N SER A 159 -23.89 -15.83 15.02
CA SER A 159 -23.80 -15.59 16.47
C SER A 159 -22.85 -14.42 16.78
N MET A 160 -21.70 -14.31 16.09
CA MET A 160 -20.79 -13.16 16.19
C MET A 160 -21.38 -11.87 15.60
N GLN A 161 -22.29 -11.96 14.63
CA GLN A 161 -23.12 -10.83 14.17
C GLN A 161 -24.15 -10.37 15.21
N GLY A 162 -24.13 -10.91 16.44
CA GLY A 162 -24.73 -10.35 17.66
C GLY A 162 -24.12 -9.00 18.08
N LYS A 163 -24.21 -8.00 17.18
CA LYS A 163 -23.58 -6.67 17.18
C LYS A 163 -23.19 -6.19 18.59
N THR A 164 -21.88 -6.15 18.86
CA THR A 164 -21.29 -5.66 20.11
C THR A 164 -21.83 -4.28 20.46
N ARG A 165 -22.74 -4.23 21.44
CA ARG A 165 -23.58 -3.06 21.69
C ARG A 165 -22.74 -1.97 22.36
N LYS A 166 -22.35 -0.93 21.61
CA LYS A 166 -21.65 0.27 22.11
C LYS A 166 -22.22 0.68 23.48
N ALA A 167 -21.34 0.95 24.45
CA ALA A 167 -21.71 1.08 25.86
C ALA A 167 -22.86 2.07 26.13
N GLY A 168 -23.60 1.83 27.21
CA GLY A 168 -24.76 2.64 27.64
C GLY A 168 -26.08 2.38 26.88
N ARG A 169 -26.07 1.64 25.77
CA ARG A 169 -27.25 1.42 24.90
C ARG A 169 -28.10 0.20 25.27
N SER A 170 -28.06 -0.25 26.52
CA SER A 170 -28.93 -1.36 26.97
C SER A 170 -30.29 -0.82 27.43
N MET A 171 -31.40 -1.36 26.92
CA MET A 171 -32.75 -1.06 27.42
C MET A 171 -33.05 -1.77 28.77
N SER A 172 -32.13 -2.60 29.28
CA SER A 172 -32.38 -3.43 30.46
C SER A 172 -32.38 -2.61 31.76
N ARG A 173 -33.57 -2.11 32.11
CA ARG A 173 -33.93 -1.50 33.41
C ARG A 173 -33.45 -2.35 34.60
N LYS A 174 -33.52 -3.69 34.47
CA LYS A 174 -33.15 -4.66 35.52
C LYS A 174 -31.63 -4.80 35.74
N LYS A 175 -30.78 -4.38 34.79
CA LYS A 175 -29.30 -4.47 34.89
C LYS A 175 -28.59 -3.11 35.01
N HIS A 176 -29.28 -1.98 34.77
CA HIS A 176 -28.66 -0.65 34.72
C HIS A 176 -29.49 0.49 35.35
N GLY A 177 -30.57 0.17 36.08
CA GLY A 177 -31.38 1.16 36.80
C GLY A 177 -32.48 1.84 35.97
N ASN A 178 -33.30 2.65 36.66
CA ASN A 178 -34.57 3.17 36.14
C ASN A 178 -34.44 4.14 34.95
N MET A 179 -33.39 4.96 34.88
CA MET A 179 -33.19 5.92 33.78
C MET A 179 -32.57 5.30 32.52
N GLN A 180 -31.99 4.09 32.59
CA GLN A 180 -31.33 3.48 31.44
C GLN A 180 -32.25 3.22 30.23
N PRO A 181 -33.50 2.72 30.34
CA PRO A 181 -34.36 2.59 29.15
C PRO A 181 -34.60 3.91 28.42
N PHE A 182 -34.69 5.05 29.13
CA PHE A 182 -34.80 6.36 28.49
C PHE A 182 -33.48 6.77 27.82
N LYS A 183 -32.35 6.69 28.54
CA LYS A 183 -31.01 7.03 28.02
C LYS A 183 -30.59 6.14 26.83
N GLY A 184 -30.81 4.84 26.93
CA GLY A 184 -30.54 3.84 25.89
C GLY A 184 -31.54 3.83 24.73
N GLY A 185 -32.72 4.43 24.93
CA GLY A 185 -33.67 4.77 23.87
C GLY A 185 -33.23 6.01 23.10
N ALA A 186 -32.96 7.12 23.80
CA ALA A 186 -32.48 8.37 23.21
C ALA A 186 -31.16 8.16 22.42
N LEU A 187 -30.21 7.40 22.97
CA LEU A 187 -28.96 7.05 22.26
C LEU A 187 -29.18 6.14 21.04
N ARG A 188 -30.24 5.32 21.00
CA ARG A 188 -30.64 4.58 19.78
C ARG A 188 -31.23 5.50 18.73
N VAL A 189 -32.13 6.40 19.12
CA VAL A 189 -32.70 7.40 18.22
C VAL A 189 -31.59 8.26 17.64
N TRP A 190 -30.62 8.69 18.47
CA TRP A 190 -29.44 9.42 18.00
C TRP A 190 -28.53 8.61 17.06
N ASP A 191 -28.22 7.34 17.37
CA ASP A 191 -27.48 6.48 16.45
C ASP A 191 -28.20 6.32 15.10
N SER A 192 -29.52 6.10 15.12
CA SER A 192 -30.35 5.95 13.91
C SER A 192 -30.46 7.24 13.09
N ILE A 193 -30.60 8.40 13.75
CA ILE A 193 -30.53 9.71 13.10
C ILE A 193 -29.15 9.92 12.49
N GLY A 194 -28.07 9.66 13.24
CA GLY A 194 -26.70 9.79 12.72
C GLY A 194 -26.40 8.89 11.52
N LYS A 195 -27.04 7.71 11.43
CA LYS A 195 -27.01 6.83 10.27
C LYS A 195 -27.75 7.42 9.08
N PHE A 196 -29.00 7.84 9.29
CA PHE A 196 -29.85 8.46 8.27
C PHE A 196 -29.25 9.75 7.69
N LEU A 197 -28.54 10.52 8.52
CA LEU A 197 -27.81 11.72 8.13
C LEU A 197 -26.41 11.43 7.53
N GLY A 198 -26.00 10.17 7.32
CA GLY A 198 -24.68 9.83 6.77
C GLY A 198 -23.49 10.32 7.61
N LEU A 199 -23.68 10.49 8.92
CA LEU A 199 -22.68 11.03 9.86
C LEU A 199 -21.92 9.95 10.65
N THR A 200 -22.39 8.69 10.62
CA THR A 200 -21.86 7.59 11.44
C THR A 200 -21.56 6.28 10.68
N GLU A 201 -21.94 6.19 9.41
CA GLU A 201 -21.65 5.08 8.49
C GLU A 201 -21.28 5.65 7.12
N GLY A 202 -20.48 4.90 6.34
CA GLY A 202 -19.79 5.39 5.15
C GLY A 202 -18.28 5.50 5.36
N THR A 203 -17.55 5.91 4.32
CA THR A 203 -16.10 6.12 4.37
C THR A 203 -15.71 7.38 5.17
N PRO A 204 -14.44 7.51 5.63
CA PRO A 204 -13.98 8.73 6.29
C PRO A 204 -14.21 10.02 5.49
N LEU A 205 -14.08 9.97 4.15
CA LEU A 205 -14.39 11.08 3.27
C LEU A 205 -15.89 11.33 3.16
N GLN A 206 -16.72 10.30 2.95
CA GLN A 206 -18.18 10.44 2.92
C GLN A 206 -18.67 11.15 4.20
N ILE A 207 -18.23 10.71 5.37
CA ILE A 207 -18.59 11.33 6.66
C ILE A 207 -18.12 12.80 6.76
N LYS A 208 -16.98 13.17 6.16
CA LYS A 208 -16.52 14.58 6.08
C LYS A 208 -17.38 15.41 5.11
N LEU A 209 -17.84 14.83 4.01
CA LEU A 209 -18.71 15.49 3.02
C LEU A 209 -20.15 15.65 3.53
N SER A 210 -20.71 14.65 4.23
CA SER A 210 -21.99 14.78 4.96
C SER A 210 -21.93 15.95 5.95
N LYS A 211 -20.83 16.06 6.72
CA LYS A 211 -20.61 17.19 7.64
C LYS A 211 -20.55 18.53 6.91
N LEU A 212 -19.85 18.61 5.78
CA LEU A 212 -19.86 19.82 4.94
C LEU A 212 -21.28 20.17 4.49
N ALA A 213 -22.07 19.21 4.00
CA ALA A 213 -23.43 19.45 3.54
C ALA A 213 -24.32 20.08 4.62
N TYR A 214 -24.22 19.63 5.89
CA TYR A 214 -24.94 20.27 6.99
C TYR A 214 -24.42 21.66 7.38
N VAL A 215 -23.11 21.91 7.24
CA VAL A 215 -22.54 23.26 7.41
C VAL A 215 -23.06 24.20 6.33
N LEU A 216 -23.01 23.79 5.06
CA LEU A 216 -23.50 24.57 3.93
C LEU A 216 -25.03 24.80 4.01
N PHE A 217 -25.81 23.81 4.47
CA PHE A 217 -27.24 23.97 4.75
C PHE A 217 -27.51 24.95 5.90
N GLY A 218 -26.72 24.90 6.99
CA GLY A 218 -26.78 25.88 8.07
C GLY A 218 -26.44 27.30 7.58
N CYS A 219 -25.45 27.43 6.71
CA CYS A 219 -25.14 28.68 6.03
C CYS A 219 -26.29 29.12 5.11
N ALA A 220 -26.90 28.24 4.30
CA ALA A 220 -28.05 28.57 3.45
C ALA A 220 -29.21 29.19 4.23
N LEU A 221 -29.55 28.62 5.40
CA LEU A 221 -30.56 29.17 6.30
C LEU A 221 -30.16 30.55 6.86
N LEU A 222 -28.88 30.73 7.24
CA LEU A 222 -28.36 32.01 7.71
C LEU A 222 -28.37 33.08 6.61
N LEU A 223 -28.03 32.73 5.37
CA LEU A 223 -28.10 33.64 4.22
C LEU A 223 -29.56 34.03 3.92
N ALA A 224 -30.50 33.09 3.97
CA ALA A 224 -31.93 33.40 3.84
C ALA A 224 -32.43 34.36 4.93
N ILE A 225 -31.98 34.19 6.18
CA ILE A 225 -32.28 35.13 7.28
C ILE A 225 -31.69 36.52 7.01
N ILE A 226 -30.49 36.62 6.43
CA ILE A 226 -29.90 37.91 6.01
C ILE A 226 -30.72 38.56 4.89
N VAL A 227 -31.14 37.80 3.88
CA VAL A 227 -32.00 38.30 2.79
C VAL A 227 -33.31 38.87 3.33
N PHE A 228 -33.99 38.16 4.24
CA PHE A 228 -35.19 38.68 4.90
C PHE A 228 -34.88 39.89 5.79
N GLY A 229 -33.78 39.88 6.53
CA GLY A 229 -33.37 40.97 7.43
C GLY A 229 -33.10 42.29 6.70
N VAL A 230 -32.39 42.26 5.57
CA VAL A 230 -32.12 43.45 4.73
C VAL A 230 -33.42 44.02 4.18
N ASN A 231 -34.35 43.15 3.76
CA ASN A 231 -35.70 43.51 3.31
C ASN A 231 -36.68 43.77 4.49
N ARG A 232 -36.17 44.03 5.71
CA ARG A 232 -36.92 44.37 6.93
C ARG A 232 -38.02 43.36 7.30
N PHE A 233 -37.82 42.09 6.96
CA PHE A 233 -38.78 40.98 7.08
C PHE A 233 -40.08 41.18 6.27
N ASN A 234 -40.09 42.07 5.28
CA ASN A 234 -41.17 42.16 4.29
C ASN A 234 -41.02 41.02 3.26
N VAL A 235 -41.68 39.89 3.50
CA VAL A 235 -41.58 38.70 2.65
C VAL A 235 -42.49 38.84 1.42
N THR A 236 -42.02 39.58 0.42
CA THR A 236 -42.63 39.60 -0.91
C THR A 236 -42.22 38.36 -1.72
N ASN A 237 -42.94 38.11 -2.83
CA ASN A 237 -42.66 37.03 -3.77
C ASN A 237 -41.20 37.04 -4.26
N GLU A 238 -40.68 38.21 -4.66
CA GLU A 238 -39.30 38.39 -5.11
C GLU A 238 -38.28 38.13 -3.98
N VAL A 239 -38.52 38.67 -2.78
CA VAL A 239 -37.62 38.45 -1.63
C VAL A 239 -37.56 36.97 -1.24
N ALA A 240 -38.67 36.25 -1.34
CA ALA A 240 -38.71 34.80 -1.16
C ALA A 240 -37.92 34.05 -2.25
N ILE A 241 -38.07 34.43 -3.52
CA ILE A 241 -37.29 33.86 -4.64
C ILE A 241 -35.79 34.13 -4.45
N TYR A 242 -35.39 35.31 -3.99
CA TYR A 242 -33.98 35.64 -3.75
C TYR A 242 -33.38 34.82 -2.60
N ALA A 243 -34.14 34.62 -1.51
CA ALA A 243 -33.72 33.79 -0.39
C ALA A 243 -33.53 32.31 -0.82
N ILE A 244 -34.42 31.79 -1.67
CA ILE A 244 -34.28 30.45 -2.26
C ILE A 244 -33.03 30.38 -3.15
N SER A 245 -32.83 31.37 -4.01
CA SER A 245 -31.73 31.39 -5.00
C SER A 245 -30.35 31.49 -4.35
N THR A 246 -30.22 32.35 -3.32
CA THR A 246 -29.03 32.44 -2.47
C THR A 246 -28.78 31.14 -1.70
N GLY A 247 -29.86 30.44 -1.31
CA GLY A 247 -29.79 29.11 -0.70
C GLY A 247 -29.45 27.97 -1.67
N ILE A 248 -29.67 28.14 -2.98
CA ILE A 248 -29.26 27.18 -4.03
C ILE A 248 -27.77 27.37 -4.37
N ALA A 249 -27.32 28.61 -4.54
CA ALA A 249 -25.93 28.96 -4.91
C ALA A 249 -24.85 28.38 -3.98
N ILE A 250 -25.19 28.05 -2.72
CA ILE A 250 -24.25 27.45 -1.77
C ILE A 250 -24.19 25.90 -1.84
N ILE A 251 -25.13 25.23 -2.51
CA ILE A 251 -25.23 23.76 -2.55
C ILE A 251 -24.44 23.19 -3.76
N PRO A 252 -23.38 22.38 -3.55
CA PRO A 252 -22.59 21.82 -4.64
C PRO A 252 -23.24 20.53 -5.18
N GLU A 253 -24.30 20.65 -5.98
CA GLU A 253 -25.15 19.53 -6.41
C GLU A 253 -24.36 18.33 -7.01
N SER A 254 -23.35 18.60 -7.83
CA SER A 254 -22.58 17.57 -8.54
C SER A 254 -21.50 16.86 -7.71
N LEU A 255 -21.23 17.33 -6.48
CA LEU A 255 -20.11 16.89 -5.63
C LEU A 255 -20.04 15.37 -5.42
N ILE A 256 -21.19 14.73 -5.16
CA ILE A 256 -21.27 13.28 -4.90
C ILE A 256 -21.00 12.49 -6.19
N ALA A 257 -21.61 12.90 -7.31
CA ALA A 257 -21.41 12.25 -8.61
C ALA A 257 -19.96 12.34 -9.09
N VAL A 258 -19.32 13.51 -8.93
CA VAL A 258 -17.90 13.73 -9.28
C VAL A 258 -16.98 12.84 -8.42
N LEU A 259 -17.28 12.69 -7.13
CA LEU A 259 -16.53 11.79 -6.25
C LEU A 259 -16.64 10.32 -6.69
N THR A 260 -17.87 9.82 -6.84
CA THR A 260 -18.12 8.41 -7.18
C THR A 260 -17.50 8.06 -8.54
N ILE A 261 -17.60 8.94 -9.55
CA ILE A 261 -16.95 8.75 -10.84
C ILE A 261 -15.41 8.79 -10.72
N THR A 262 -14.85 9.64 -9.87
CA THR A 262 -13.39 9.69 -9.61
C THR A 262 -12.89 8.38 -8.98
N MET A 263 -13.60 7.83 -8.00
CA MET A 263 -13.28 6.53 -7.38
C MET A 263 -13.31 5.38 -8.41
N VAL A 264 -14.32 5.34 -9.30
CA VAL A 264 -14.40 4.35 -10.40
C VAL A 264 -13.20 4.46 -11.34
N VAL A 265 -12.79 5.68 -11.69
CA VAL A 265 -11.62 5.90 -12.56
C VAL A 265 -10.34 5.39 -11.89
N GLY A 266 -10.15 5.67 -10.59
CA GLY A 266 -9.00 5.18 -9.84
C GLY A 266 -8.95 3.65 -9.73
N MET A 267 -10.05 3.00 -9.36
CA MET A 267 -10.11 1.52 -9.36
C MET A 267 -9.89 0.90 -10.74
N THR A 268 -10.38 1.54 -11.81
CA THR A 268 -10.13 1.09 -13.19
C THR A 268 -8.63 1.20 -13.54
N GLN A 269 -7.94 2.20 -13.02
CA GLN A 269 -6.50 2.41 -13.23
C GLN A 269 -5.65 1.47 -12.36
N MET A 270 -6.03 1.25 -11.10
CA MET A 270 -5.45 0.22 -10.21
C MET A 270 -5.53 -1.16 -10.85
N ARG A 271 -6.70 -1.58 -11.36
CA ARG A 271 -6.85 -2.89 -12.03
C ARG A 271 -5.94 -3.04 -13.25
N ARG A 272 -5.69 -1.97 -14.01
CA ARG A 272 -4.74 -1.98 -15.13
C ARG A 272 -3.30 -2.18 -14.67
N ARG A 273 -2.95 -1.63 -13.51
CA ARG A 273 -1.70 -1.89 -12.77
C ARG A 273 -1.85 -3.08 -11.80
N LYS A 274 -2.63 -4.10 -12.17
CA LYS A 274 -2.82 -5.39 -11.46
C LYS A 274 -3.38 -5.37 -10.03
N VAL A 275 -3.73 -4.22 -9.48
CA VAL A 275 -4.31 -4.06 -8.14
C VAL A 275 -5.84 -4.11 -8.19
N VAL A 276 -6.46 -5.08 -7.52
CA VAL A 276 -7.92 -5.22 -7.42
C VAL A 276 -8.40 -4.77 -6.04
N VAL A 277 -9.39 -3.88 -6.01
CA VAL A 277 -9.88 -3.24 -4.78
C VAL A 277 -11.22 -3.84 -4.37
N ARG A 278 -11.29 -4.30 -3.11
CA ARG A 278 -12.45 -4.96 -2.50
C ARG A 278 -13.27 -4.04 -1.60
N GLN A 279 -12.65 -3.00 -1.02
CA GLN A 279 -13.30 -2.00 -0.17
C GLN A 279 -12.89 -0.57 -0.57
N LEU A 280 -13.86 0.35 -0.64
CA LEU A 280 -13.63 1.74 -1.05
C LEU A 280 -12.87 2.57 -0.01
N SER A 281 -13.05 2.25 1.28
CA SER A 281 -12.33 2.84 2.40
C SER A 281 -10.80 2.73 2.26
N ALA A 282 -10.32 1.62 1.70
CA ALA A 282 -8.90 1.41 1.47
C ALA A 282 -8.29 2.36 0.42
N LEU A 283 -9.09 2.86 -0.54
CA LEU A 283 -8.62 3.87 -1.50
C LEU A 283 -8.26 5.20 -0.82
N GLU A 284 -9.06 5.58 0.18
CA GLU A 284 -8.86 6.80 0.96
C GLU A 284 -7.69 6.62 1.95
N ALA A 285 -7.58 5.44 2.57
CA ALA A 285 -6.51 5.11 3.49
C ALA A 285 -5.14 4.95 2.80
N LEU A 286 -5.07 4.36 1.61
CA LEU A 286 -3.84 4.14 0.82
C LEU A 286 -2.98 5.40 0.68
N GLY A 287 -3.61 6.55 0.40
CA GLY A 287 -2.90 7.82 0.25
C GLY A 287 -2.24 8.33 1.54
N GLY A 288 -2.66 7.82 2.70
CA GLY A 288 -2.21 8.21 4.04
C GLY A 288 -1.35 7.18 4.77
N VAL A 289 -1.08 6.02 4.16
CA VAL A 289 -0.24 4.95 4.73
C VAL A 289 1.13 5.49 5.13
N THR A 290 1.48 5.37 6.41
CA THR A 290 2.79 5.76 6.95
C THR A 290 3.71 4.57 7.20
N ASN A 291 3.12 3.37 7.35
CA ASN A 291 3.82 2.14 7.66
C ASN A 291 3.24 0.99 6.82
N ILE A 292 4.10 0.16 6.25
CA ILE A 292 3.73 -1.12 5.63
C ILE A 292 4.29 -2.23 6.52
N CYS A 293 3.43 -3.09 7.04
CA CYS A 293 3.81 -4.35 7.64
C CYS A 293 3.65 -5.46 6.58
N SER A 294 4.64 -6.35 6.49
CA SER A 294 4.69 -7.42 5.47
C SER A 294 5.17 -8.72 6.08
N ASP A 295 4.56 -9.86 5.71
CA ASP A 295 5.29 -11.12 5.81
C ASP A 295 6.50 -11.10 4.85
N LYS A 296 7.48 -11.96 5.15
CA LYS A 296 8.64 -12.21 4.30
C LYS A 296 8.31 -13.23 3.21
N THR A 297 7.73 -14.38 3.57
CA THR A 297 7.50 -15.53 2.68
C THR A 297 6.36 -15.20 1.71
N GLY A 298 6.53 -15.55 0.44
CA GLY A 298 5.53 -15.36 -0.62
C GLY A 298 5.26 -13.90 -1.00
N THR A 299 5.46 -12.95 -0.08
CA THR A 299 5.19 -11.52 -0.23
C THR A 299 6.45 -10.74 -0.62
N LEU A 300 7.48 -10.69 0.23
CA LEU A 300 8.76 -10.04 -0.09
C LEU A 300 9.67 -10.96 -0.91
N THR A 301 9.58 -12.27 -0.66
CA THR A 301 10.26 -13.35 -1.39
C THR A 301 9.34 -14.06 -2.37
N GLN A 302 9.92 -14.88 -3.25
CA GLN A 302 9.16 -15.70 -4.19
C GLN A 302 8.32 -16.79 -3.49
N GLY A 303 8.68 -17.20 -2.27
CA GLY A 303 8.06 -18.35 -1.58
C GLY A 303 8.49 -19.71 -2.18
N GLN A 304 9.38 -19.69 -3.16
CA GLN A 304 9.99 -20.85 -3.79
C GLN A 304 11.41 -21.00 -3.26
N MET A 305 11.85 -22.22 -2.94
CA MET A 305 13.19 -22.45 -2.39
C MET A 305 14.18 -22.84 -3.51
N VAL A 306 15.42 -22.40 -3.38
CA VAL A 306 16.54 -22.72 -4.29
C VAL A 306 17.67 -23.37 -3.49
N THR A 307 18.24 -24.48 -3.95
CA THR A 307 19.46 -25.04 -3.35
C THR A 307 20.65 -24.15 -3.72
N ARG A 308 20.97 -23.19 -2.85
CA ARG A 308 21.99 -22.17 -3.10
C ARG A 308 23.40 -22.64 -2.74
N LYS A 309 23.52 -23.59 -1.79
CA LYS A 309 24.78 -24.25 -1.44
C LYS A 309 24.57 -25.73 -1.16
N ALA A 310 25.58 -26.55 -1.46
CA ALA A 310 25.72 -27.92 -0.98
C ALA A 310 27.13 -28.09 -0.42
N TRP A 311 27.26 -28.49 0.84
CA TRP A 311 28.54 -28.84 1.44
C TRP A 311 28.68 -30.36 1.52
N ILE A 312 29.78 -30.86 0.95
CA ILE A 312 30.17 -32.28 0.90
C ILE A 312 31.46 -32.43 1.73
N PRO A 313 31.52 -33.35 2.71
CA PRO A 313 32.74 -33.68 3.45
C PRO A 313 33.88 -34.08 2.50
N GLY A 314 35.12 -33.75 2.83
CA GLY A 314 36.30 -33.99 1.98
C GLY A 314 36.41 -33.07 0.75
N VAL A 315 35.31 -32.83 0.03
CA VAL A 315 35.29 -32.13 -1.26
C VAL A 315 35.13 -30.60 -1.13
N GLY A 316 34.14 -30.12 -0.35
CA GLY A 316 33.93 -28.69 -0.09
C GLY A 316 32.52 -28.17 -0.33
N ILE A 317 32.38 -26.88 -0.68
CA ILE A 317 31.10 -26.18 -0.84
C ILE A 317 30.85 -25.87 -2.33
N TYR A 318 29.89 -26.56 -2.93
CA TYR A 318 29.28 -26.15 -4.19
C TYR A 318 28.32 -24.98 -3.93
N SER A 319 28.45 -23.88 -4.68
CA SER A 319 27.62 -22.68 -4.55
C SER A 319 26.97 -22.31 -5.87
N LEU A 320 25.64 -22.21 -5.90
CA LEU A 320 24.87 -21.78 -7.07
C LEU A 320 24.77 -20.25 -7.12
N GLN A 321 25.10 -19.67 -8.26
CA GLN A 321 25.09 -18.24 -8.54
C GLN A 321 24.20 -17.94 -9.76
N LYS A 322 23.74 -16.69 -9.92
CA LYS A 322 22.91 -16.22 -11.05
C LYS A 322 21.58 -17.00 -11.31
N SER A 323 21.08 -17.82 -10.38
CA SER A 323 19.73 -18.42 -10.51
C SER A 323 18.66 -17.41 -10.08
N ASP A 324 17.91 -16.88 -11.04
CA ASP A 324 16.80 -15.93 -10.85
C ASP A 324 15.41 -16.61 -10.83
N ASP A 325 15.32 -17.76 -11.50
CA ASP A 325 14.22 -18.72 -11.47
C ASP A 325 14.56 -19.87 -10.49
N ALA A 326 13.58 -20.28 -9.68
CA ALA A 326 13.70 -21.38 -8.72
C ALA A 326 13.19 -22.74 -9.24
N THR A 327 12.34 -22.72 -10.28
CA THR A 327 11.75 -23.90 -10.91
C THR A 327 12.66 -24.51 -11.99
N ASN A 328 13.51 -23.67 -12.60
CA ASN A 328 14.28 -24.02 -13.78
C ASN A 328 15.69 -24.56 -13.42
N PRO A 329 16.05 -25.79 -13.82
CA PRO A 329 17.38 -26.37 -13.58
C PRO A 329 18.48 -25.81 -14.50
N THR A 330 18.17 -25.17 -15.63
CA THR A 330 19.20 -24.74 -16.60
C THR A 330 19.79 -23.36 -16.33
N ARG A 331 19.22 -22.57 -15.40
CA ARG A 331 19.62 -21.17 -15.15
C ARG A 331 20.61 -21.00 -14.00
N GLY A 332 21.76 -20.41 -14.28
CA GLY A 332 22.76 -20.04 -13.27
C GLY A 332 23.85 -21.09 -13.04
N THR A 333 25.03 -20.61 -12.65
CA THR A 333 26.31 -21.33 -12.65
C THR A 333 26.66 -21.89 -11.28
N ILE A 334 27.22 -23.11 -11.21
CA ILE A 334 27.68 -23.74 -9.96
C ILE A 334 29.19 -23.58 -9.85
N THR A 335 29.66 -22.97 -8.75
CA THR A 335 31.09 -22.81 -8.44
C THR A 335 31.47 -23.62 -7.21
N LEU A 336 32.49 -24.47 -7.31
CA LEU A 336 33.09 -25.15 -6.15
C LEU A 336 34.02 -24.18 -5.39
N GLY A 337 33.96 -24.19 -4.06
CA GLY A 337 34.87 -23.45 -3.19
C GLY A 337 35.16 -24.22 -1.90
N LYS A 338 36.33 -23.98 -1.31
CA LYS A 338 36.71 -24.61 -0.04
C LYS A 338 35.90 -24.03 1.13
N PRO A 339 35.54 -24.84 2.14
CA PRO A 339 34.98 -24.31 3.39
C PRO A 339 36.07 -23.54 4.15
N PRO A 340 35.72 -22.43 4.84
CA PRO A 340 36.67 -21.75 5.74
C PRO A 340 36.97 -22.65 6.94
N ALA A 341 38.20 -22.61 7.46
CA ALA A 341 38.63 -23.50 8.54
C ALA A 341 38.17 -23.04 9.94
N SER A 342 37.60 -21.83 10.06
CA SER A 342 36.93 -21.36 11.27
C SER A 342 35.95 -20.22 11.01
N LYS A 343 35.04 -19.99 11.97
CA LYS A 343 34.11 -18.85 12.00
C LYS A 343 34.85 -17.50 11.93
N GLN A 344 36.00 -17.38 12.60
CA GLN A 344 36.84 -16.17 12.57
C GLN A 344 37.49 -15.93 11.20
N GLU A 345 38.05 -16.97 10.58
CA GLU A 345 38.63 -16.86 9.23
C GLU A 345 37.57 -16.47 8.19
N ALA A 346 36.35 -17.01 8.32
CA ALA A 346 35.22 -16.66 7.48
C ALA A 346 34.76 -15.20 7.64
N GLU A 347 34.85 -14.64 8.84
CA GLU A 347 34.61 -13.21 9.09
C GLU A 347 35.74 -12.35 8.54
N LEU A 348 37.00 -12.75 8.73
CA LEU A 348 38.18 -12.04 8.25
C LEU A 348 38.26 -12.03 6.70
N GLU A 349 37.85 -13.12 6.03
CA GLU A 349 37.73 -13.17 4.57
C GLU A 349 36.55 -12.33 4.07
N ARG A 350 35.43 -12.29 4.80
CA ARG A 350 34.31 -11.36 4.52
C ARG A 350 34.74 -9.91 4.67
N GLU A 351 35.50 -9.56 5.70
CA GLU A 351 36.05 -8.21 5.87
C GLU A 351 37.06 -7.85 4.78
N ARG A 352 37.93 -8.78 4.37
CA ARG A 352 38.85 -8.59 3.23
C ARG A 352 38.08 -8.31 1.94
N LYS A 353 37.12 -9.16 1.57
CA LYS A 353 36.27 -8.99 0.37
C LYS A 353 35.39 -7.73 0.45
N ARG A 354 34.99 -7.30 1.66
CA ARG A 354 34.26 -6.04 1.87
C ARG A 354 35.15 -4.82 1.67
N ALA A 355 36.34 -4.80 2.26
CA ALA A 355 37.33 -3.74 2.06
C ALA A 355 37.76 -3.64 0.59
N GLU A 356 37.89 -4.77 -0.10
CA GLU A 356 38.17 -4.87 -1.53
C GLU A 356 37.02 -4.31 -2.39
N GLN A 357 35.76 -4.65 -2.10
CA GLN A 357 34.60 -4.04 -2.76
C GLN A 357 34.44 -2.54 -2.47
N ASP A 358 34.69 -2.09 -1.24
CA ASP A 358 34.59 -0.67 -0.88
C ASP A 358 35.79 0.15 -1.42
N ALA A 359 36.96 -0.48 -1.62
CA ALA A 359 38.07 0.09 -2.39
C ALA A 359 37.72 0.23 -3.88
N LEU A 360 37.14 -0.81 -4.50
CA LEU A 360 36.64 -0.75 -5.88
C LEU A 360 35.55 0.32 -6.08
N ARG A 361 34.65 0.49 -5.10
CA ARG A 361 33.68 1.61 -5.10
C ARG A 361 34.35 2.98 -4.96
N SER A 362 35.48 3.05 -4.24
CA SER A 362 36.23 4.29 -4.04
C SER A 362 37.05 4.69 -5.27
N THR A 363 37.54 3.74 -6.06
CA THR A 363 38.29 4.01 -7.31
C THR A 363 37.37 4.25 -8.51
N ALA A 364 36.22 3.56 -8.60
CA ALA A 364 35.26 3.71 -9.70
C ALA A 364 34.68 5.13 -9.87
N GLY A 365 34.82 6.00 -8.87
CA GLY A 365 34.36 7.39 -8.92
C GLY A 365 35.33 8.41 -9.53
N LEU A 366 36.58 8.04 -9.84
CA LEU A 366 37.63 8.98 -10.26
C LEU A 366 38.47 8.47 -11.46
N LYS A 367 37.94 8.65 -12.67
CA LYS A 367 38.80 8.73 -13.86
C LYS A 367 39.53 10.08 -13.88
N PHE A 368 40.84 10.05 -13.74
CA PHE A 368 41.74 11.11 -14.20
C PHE A 368 42.34 10.69 -15.53
N ASP A 369 42.64 11.64 -16.42
CA ASP A 369 43.39 11.37 -17.65
C ASP A 369 44.86 11.06 -17.29
N ILE A 370 45.19 9.77 -17.24
CA ILE A 370 46.55 9.29 -17.02
C ILE A 370 47.26 9.25 -18.39
N PRO A 371 48.47 9.82 -18.53
CA PRO A 371 49.24 9.69 -19.78
C PRO A 371 49.58 8.22 -20.07
N ALA A 372 49.41 7.77 -21.31
CA ALA A 372 49.51 6.37 -21.70
C ALA A 372 50.83 5.68 -21.27
N GLU A 373 51.98 6.36 -21.33
CA GLU A 373 53.27 5.83 -20.81
C GLU A 373 53.19 5.42 -19.34
N LYS A 374 52.40 6.14 -18.53
CA LYS A 374 52.22 5.81 -17.11
C LYS A 374 51.21 4.67 -16.94
N GLU A 375 50.20 4.58 -17.78
CA GLU A 375 49.24 3.47 -17.80
C GLU A 375 49.95 2.15 -18.16
N GLU A 376 50.78 2.12 -19.22
CA GLU A 376 51.66 0.98 -19.54
C GLU A 376 52.63 0.66 -18.40
N ARG A 377 53.20 1.68 -17.73
CA ARG A 377 54.17 1.46 -16.65
C ARG A 377 53.53 0.90 -15.39
N ASP A 378 52.35 1.37 -15.01
CA ASP A 378 51.60 0.84 -13.87
C ASP A 378 50.95 -0.53 -14.21
N GLN A 379 50.67 -0.83 -15.49
CA GLN A 379 50.34 -2.19 -15.98
C GLN A 379 51.51 -3.16 -15.78
N ARG A 380 52.69 -2.88 -16.36
CA ARG A 380 53.89 -3.75 -16.19
C ARG A 380 54.27 -3.94 -14.73
N ARG A 381 54.08 -2.90 -13.91
CA ARG A 381 54.33 -2.96 -12.45
C ARG A 381 53.28 -3.76 -11.67
N ASN A 382 52.09 -3.99 -12.22
CA ASN A 382 51.12 -4.96 -11.70
C ASN A 382 51.44 -6.39 -12.19
N GLU A 383 51.91 -6.55 -13.44
CA GLU A 383 52.36 -7.83 -13.98
C GLU A 383 53.54 -8.39 -13.16
N GLU A 384 54.59 -7.60 -12.95
CA GLU A 384 55.73 -7.92 -12.06
C GLU A 384 55.34 -8.19 -10.60
N ARG A 385 54.13 -7.80 -10.17
CA ARG A 385 53.65 -7.97 -8.79
C ARG A 385 52.70 -9.16 -8.62
N ASN A 386 52.32 -9.81 -9.71
CA ASN A 386 51.43 -10.97 -9.73
C ASN A 386 52.17 -12.32 -9.83
N GLU A 387 53.48 -12.39 -9.56
CA GLU A 387 54.23 -13.65 -9.41
C GLU A 387 53.99 -14.37 -8.07
N GLY A 388 52.72 -14.42 -7.66
CA GLY A 388 52.17 -15.40 -6.71
C GLY A 388 51.00 -16.13 -7.38
N PRO A 389 50.53 -17.28 -6.86
CA PRO A 389 49.49 -18.09 -7.51
C PRO A 389 48.11 -17.41 -7.47
N SER A 390 47.92 -16.43 -8.35
CA SER A 390 46.66 -15.82 -8.73
C SER A 390 46.14 -16.56 -9.96
N GLU A 391 45.24 -17.52 -9.76
CA GLU A 391 44.53 -18.19 -10.84
C GLU A 391 43.81 -17.14 -11.70
N LYS A 392 44.23 -17.01 -12.97
CA LYS A 392 43.61 -16.08 -13.92
C LYS A 392 42.27 -16.65 -14.36
N ALA A 393 41.20 -15.92 -14.06
CA ALA A 393 39.85 -16.23 -14.54
C ALA A 393 39.62 -15.68 -15.95
N ASP A 394 40.45 -16.11 -16.90
CA ASP A 394 40.30 -15.84 -18.34
C ASP A 394 39.71 -17.10 -19.03
N ASP A 395 38.63 -16.92 -19.80
CA ASP A 395 38.09 -17.85 -20.81
C ASP A 395 37.89 -19.34 -20.43
N VAL A 396 37.24 -19.62 -19.30
CA VAL A 396 36.60 -20.92 -19.03
C VAL A 396 35.15 -20.91 -19.53
N GLU A 397 34.69 -22.00 -20.15
CA GLU A 397 33.33 -22.14 -20.71
C GLU A 397 32.23 -21.81 -19.68
N GLU A 398 31.47 -20.72 -19.89
CA GLU A 398 30.63 -20.10 -18.83
C GLU A 398 29.42 -20.92 -18.35
N ASN A 399 29.24 -22.14 -18.88
CA ASN A 399 28.18 -23.10 -18.49
C ASN A 399 28.68 -24.54 -18.22
N ALA A 400 30.00 -24.77 -18.13
CA ALA A 400 30.50 -26.09 -17.76
C ALA A 400 30.08 -26.45 -16.32
N LEU A 401 29.38 -27.58 -16.15
CA LEU A 401 29.10 -28.16 -14.84
C LEU A 401 30.40 -28.71 -14.23
N PRO A 402 30.63 -28.57 -12.91
CA PRO A 402 31.78 -29.18 -12.27
C PRO A 402 31.72 -30.71 -12.36
N GLU A 403 32.89 -31.34 -12.47
CA GLU A 403 33.02 -32.80 -12.61
C GLU A 403 32.35 -33.56 -11.46
N MET A 404 31.61 -34.62 -11.81
CA MET A 404 30.81 -35.41 -10.87
C MET A 404 31.69 -36.38 -10.09
N VAL A 405 32.19 -35.93 -8.94
CA VAL A 405 32.89 -36.79 -7.97
C VAL A 405 31.90 -37.74 -7.27
N PRO A 406 32.31 -38.97 -6.87
CA PRO A 406 31.40 -39.97 -6.29
C PRO A 406 30.65 -39.52 -5.03
N GLU A 407 31.26 -38.66 -4.21
CA GLU A 407 30.63 -38.10 -3.01
C GLU A 407 29.50 -37.13 -3.36
N LEU A 408 29.66 -36.35 -4.44
CA LEU A 408 28.63 -35.47 -4.96
C LEU A 408 27.50 -36.28 -5.60
N GLU A 409 27.83 -37.32 -6.39
CA GLU A 409 26.83 -38.22 -6.97
C GLU A 409 25.97 -38.87 -5.89
N ALA A 410 26.58 -39.44 -4.84
CA ALA A 410 25.86 -40.03 -3.72
C ALA A 410 24.93 -39.03 -3.02
N PHE A 411 25.38 -37.78 -2.82
CA PHE A 411 24.57 -36.72 -2.22
C PHE A 411 23.39 -36.31 -3.11
N VAL A 412 23.64 -36.07 -4.40
CA VAL A 412 22.62 -35.64 -5.38
C VAL A 412 21.58 -36.75 -5.61
N GLN A 413 22.01 -37.99 -5.78
CA GLN A 413 21.13 -39.17 -5.86
C GLN A 413 20.23 -39.30 -4.62
N SER A 414 20.81 -39.13 -3.43
CA SER A 414 20.05 -39.16 -2.17
C SER A 414 19.02 -38.02 -2.07
N ALA A 415 19.37 -36.82 -2.56
CA ALA A 415 18.48 -35.66 -2.62
C ALA A 415 17.33 -35.81 -3.64
N ALA A 416 17.56 -36.58 -4.71
CA ALA A 416 16.59 -36.88 -5.75
C ALA A 416 15.63 -38.02 -5.38
N LEU A 417 16.12 -39.11 -4.78
CA LEU A 417 15.31 -40.29 -4.44
C LEU A 417 14.54 -40.13 -3.12
N CYS A 418 15.14 -39.49 -2.10
CA CYS A 418 14.44 -39.09 -0.87
C CYS A 418 13.59 -37.83 -1.14
N ASN A 419 12.60 -37.93 -2.03
CA ASN A 419 11.88 -36.78 -2.57
C ASN A 419 10.51 -37.20 -3.15
N LEU A 420 9.45 -36.45 -2.85
CA LEU A 420 8.12 -36.63 -3.46
C LEU A 420 7.87 -35.60 -4.58
N ALA A 421 8.60 -34.47 -4.59
CA ALA A 421 8.45 -33.46 -5.62
C ALA A 421 8.87 -33.98 -7.01
N THR A 422 8.10 -33.57 -8.02
CA THR A 422 8.40 -33.84 -9.43
C THR A 422 8.61 -32.53 -10.19
N VAL A 423 9.63 -32.54 -11.05
CA VAL A 423 9.97 -31.48 -11.99
C VAL A 423 9.72 -32.03 -13.39
N ARG A 424 9.13 -31.23 -14.28
CA ARG A 424 8.84 -31.59 -15.67
C ARG A 424 9.10 -30.40 -16.59
N HIS A 425 9.64 -30.65 -17.76
CA HIS A 425 9.63 -29.68 -18.86
C HIS A 425 8.33 -29.82 -19.63
N ASP A 426 7.65 -28.71 -19.92
CA ASP A 426 6.49 -28.65 -20.80
C ASP A 426 6.95 -28.08 -22.17
N PRO A 427 6.96 -28.92 -23.24
CA PRO A 427 7.47 -28.50 -24.54
C PRO A 427 6.49 -27.65 -25.36
N GLU A 428 5.24 -27.47 -24.94
CA GLU A 428 4.30 -26.55 -25.61
C GLU A 428 4.42 -25.11 -25.07
N THR A 429 4.82 -24.97 -23.80
CA THR A 429 4.97 -23.66 -23.14
C THR A 429 6.42 -23.23 -22.88
N ASP A 430 7.40 -24.06 -23.25
CA ASP A 430 8.85 -23.87 -23.01
C ASP A 430 9.16 -23.50 -21.55
N SER A 431 8.51 -24.21 -20.62
CA SER A 431 8.51 -23.87 -19.19
C SER A 431 8.66 -25.09 -18.28
N TRP A 432 9.28 -24.88 -17.12
CA TRP A 432 9.47 -25.91 -16.10
C TRP A 432 8.31 -25.90 -15.11
N GLN A 433 7.59 -27.01 -15.04
CA GLN A 433 6.47 -27.21 -14.11
C GLN A 433 6.93 -28.07 -12.94
N THR A 434 6.67 -27.61 -11.73
CA THR A 434 7.09 -28.26 -10.48
C THR A 434 5.90 -28.53 -9.58
N MET A 435 5.77 -29.74 -9.05
CA MET A 435 4.77 -30.08 -8.02
C MET A 435 5.44 -30.76 -6.83
N GLY A 436 5.19 -30.24 -5.62
CA GLY A 436 5.75 -30.71 -4.35
C GLY A 436 5.91 -29.55 -3.35
N ASP A 437 6.41 -29.84 -2.15
CA ASP A 437 6.80 -28.78 -1.20
C ASP A 437 8.00 -27.98 -1.76
N PRO A 438 8.08 -26.64 -1.60
CA PRO A 438 9.18 -25.84 -2.12
C PRO A 438 10.57 -26.35 -1.70
N THR A 439 10.71 -26.85 -0.47
CA THR A 439 11.93 -27.44 0.09
C THR A 439 12.37 -28.68 -0.68
N GLU A 440 11.42 -29.48 -1.16
CA GLU A 440 11.67 -30.68 -1.97
C GLU A 440 11.93 -30.34 -3.43
N VAL A 441 11.17 -29.40 -4.00
CA VAL A 441 11.38 -28.85 -5.35
C VAL A 441 12.80 -28.30 -5.47
N ALA A 442 13.31 -27.56 -4.48
CA ALA A 442 14.66 -27.02 -4.47
C ALA A 442 15.76 -28.09 -4.65
N LEU A 443 15.58 -29.24 -3.98
CA LEU A 443 16.51 -30.39 -4.07
C LEU A 443 16.33 -31.14 -5.39
N GLN A 444 15.09 -31.29 -5.86
CA GLN A 444 14.78 -31.98 -7.12
C GLN A 444 15.30 -31.19 -8.33
N VAL A 445 15.10 -29.86 -8.35
CA VAL A 445 15.64 -28.95 -9.37
C VAL A 445 17.16 -28.97 -9.36
N PHE A 446 17.80 -28.93 -8.17
CA PHE A 446 19.26 -29.06 -8.04
C PHE A 446 19.78 -30.38 -8.62
N SER A 447 19.08 -31.49 -8.38
CA SER A 447 19.49 -32.80 -8.88
C SER A 447 19.29 -32.96 -10.39
N HIS A 448 18.25 -32.35 -10.96
CA HIS A 448 18.06 -32.27 -12.42
C HIS A 448 19.19 -31.50 -13.13
N ARG A 449 19.90 -30.58 -12.46
CA ARG A 449 21.05 -29.86 -13.04
C ARG A 449 22.20 -30.80 -13.43
N PHE A 450 22.37 -31.87 -12.67
CA PHE A 450 23.38 -32.90 -12.90
C PHE A 450 22.83 -34.09 -13.69
N GLY A 451 21.63 -33.98 -14.29
CA GLY A 451 20.93 -35.07 -14.98
C GLY A 451 20.28 -36.11 -14.06
N LEU A 452 20.57 -36.09 -12.75
CA LEU A 452 20.12 -37.07 -11.76
C LEU A 452 18.72 -36.74 -11.20
N GLY A 453 17.77 -36.43 -12.08
CA GLY A 453 16.37 -36.19 -11.69
C GLY A 453 15.65 -37.49 -11.31
N LYS A 454 14.77 -37.48 -10.29
CA LYS A 454 14.09 -38.70 -9.80
C LYS A 454 13.49 -39.57 -10.91
N LYS A 455 12.82 -38.97 -11.90
CA LYS A 455 12.26 -39.69 -13.05
C LYS A 455 13.31 -40.43 -13.88
N THR A 456 14.45 -39.79 -14.12
CA THR A 456 15.60 -40.37 -14.84
C THR A 456 16.17 -41.54 -14.04
N LEU A 457 16.32 -41.39 -12.72
CA LEU A 457 16.76 -42.47 -11.83
C LEU A 457 15.78 -43.66 -11.84
N GLU A 458 14.47 -43.41 -11.75
CA GLU A 458 13.43 -44.45 -11.76
C GLU A 458 13.28 -45.15 -13.12
N THR A 459 13.37 -44.41 -14.23
CA THR A 459 13.01 -44.90 -15.57
C THR A 459 14.22 -45.39 -16.37
N GLU A 460 15.36 -44.72 -16.27
CA GLU A 460 16.56 -44.99 -17.09
C GLU A 460 17.62 -45.76 -16.30
N GLN A 461 17.76 -45.49 -14.99
CA GLN A 461 18.62 -46.27 -14.07
C GLN A 461 17.84 -47.35 -13.28
N GLY A 462 16.53 -47.49 -13.49
CA GLY A 462 15.73 -48.59 -12.92
C GLY A 462 15.59 -48.61 -11.40
N TRP A 463 15.76 -47.47 -10.72
CA TRP A 463 15.54 -47.36 -9.26
C TRP A 463 14.07 -47.57 -8.90
N LYS A 464 13.78 -48.48 -7.97
CA LYS A 464 12.41 -48.79 -7.53
C LYS A 464 12.21 -48.51 -6.04
N GLN A 465 11.27 -47.63 -5.72
CA GLN A 465 10.82 -47.40 -4.34
C GLN A 465 10.14 -48.67 -3.78
N LEU A 466 10.48 -49.04 -2.55
CA LEU A 466 9.90 -50.18 -1.83
C LEU A 466 9.01 -49.73 -0.66
N ALA A 467 9.45 -48.73 0.10
CA ALA A 467 8.74 -48.19 1.26
C ALA A 467 9.09 -46.71 1.48
N GLU A 468 8.19 -45.98 2.15
CA GLU A 468 8.42 -44.59 2.56
C GLU A 468 7.99 -44.33 4.01
N TYR A 469 8.77 -43.52 4.70
CA TYR A 469 8.51 -42.97 6.03
C TYR A 469 8.43 -41.45 5.84
N PRO A 470 7.20 -40.90 5.64
CA PRO A 470 7.02 -39.50 5.26
C PRO A 470 7.57 -38.54 6.32
N PHE A 471 7.71 -37.27 5.92
CA PHE A 471 8.12 -36.23 6.85
C PHE A 471 7.13 -36.10 8.01
N ASP A 472 7.65 -36.18 9.22
CA ASP A 472 6.93 -36.00 10.48
C ASP A 472 7.55 -34.82 11.22
N SER A 473 6.73 -33.87 11.67
CA SER A 473 7.15 -32.63 12.35
C SER A 473 7.74 -32.86 13.74
N SER A 474 7.49 -34.02 14.34
CA SER A 474 7.99 -34.46 15.65
C SER A 474 9.46 -34.86 15.56
N VAL A 475 9.79 -35.74 14.61
CA VAL A 475 11.17 -36.23 14.36
C VAL A 475 11.96 -35.39 13.35
N LYS A 476 11.27 -34.52 12.59
CA LYS A 476 11.82 -33.51 11.65
C LYS A 476 12.69 -34.09 10.52
N ARG A 477 12.32 -35.27 10.02
CA ARG A 477 13.02 -36.01 8.96
C ARG A 477 12.08 -36.90 8.15
N MET A 478 12.53 -37.29 6.97
CA MET A 478 11.88 -38.21 6.03
C MET A 478 12.89 -39.28 5.62
N THR A 479 12.44 -40.52 5.44
CA THR A 479 13.27 -41.64 5.01
C THR A 479 12.55 -42.48 3.95
N VAL A 480 13.27 -42.97 2.94
CA VAL A 480 12.73 -43.85 1.89
C VAL A 480 13.64 -45.06 1.68
N ILE A 481 13.07 -46.18 1.23
CA ILE A 481 13.80 -47.40 0.88
C ILE A 481 13.64 -47.66 -0.62
N TYR A 482 14.76 -47.87 -1.31
CA TYR A 482 14.84 -48.14 -2.74
C TYR A 482 15.69 -49.38 -3.03
N ARG A 483 15.47 -50.02 -4.18
CA ARG A 483 16.35 -51.05 -4.77
C ARG A 483 16.76 -50.64 -6.18
N HIS A 484 18.00 -50.92 -6.57
CA HIS A 484 18.52 -50.70 -7.93
C HIS A 484 18.20 -51.89 -8.85
N ALA A 485 18.17 -51.66 -10.17
CA ALA A 485 17.99 -52.73 -11.13
C ALA A 485 19.26 -53.60 -11.23
N GLY A 486 19.17 -54.85 -10.74
CA GLY A 486 20.25 -55.83 -10.81
C GLY A 486 21.10 -55.97 -9.54
N ASP A 487 20.83 -55.15 -8.51
CA ASP A 487 21.49 -55.24 -7.20
C ASP A 487 20.57 -55.93 -6.17
N PRO A 488 21.04 -56.95 -5.42
CA PRO A 488 20.24 -57.56 -4.36
C PRO A 488 20.06 -56.66 -3.13
N GLU A 489 20.97 -55.72 -2.86
CA GLU A 489 20.89 -54.86 -1.68
C GLU A 489 19.86 -53.72 -1.86
N THR A 490 19.29 -53.26 -0.74
CA THR A 490 18.46 -52.05 -0.74
C THR A 490 19.28 -50.86 -0.23
N ILE A 491 18.89 -49.64 -0.59
CA ILE A 491 19.48 -48.42 -0.04
C ILE A 491 18.40 -47.60 0.64
N ILE A 492 18.73 -47.13 1.85
CA ILE A 492 17.91 -46.29 2.69
C ILE A 492 18.44 -44.86 2.56
N PHE A 493 17.58 -43.93 2.13
CA PHE A 493 17.93 -42.52 1.96
C PHE A 493 17.13 -41.65 2.93
N THR A 494 17.80 -40.81 3.72
CA THR A 494 17.22 -39.98 4.78
C THR A 494 17.59 -38.51 4.60
N LYS A 495 16.62 -37.61 4.80
CA LYS A 495 16.86 -36.16 4.88
C LYS A 495 16.10 -35.55 6.07
N GLY A 496 16.62 -34.45 6.62
CA GLY A 496 15.92 -33.76 7.72
C GLY A 496 16.66 -32.57 8.30
N ALA A 497 16.17 -32.08 9.43
CA ALA A 497 16.89 -31.10 10.24
C ALA A 497 18.25 -31.66 10.68
N VAL A 498 19.33 -30.91 10.48
CA VAL A 498 20.72 -31.39 10.60
C VAL A 498 20.95 -32.14 11.92
N GLU A 499 20.68 -31.50 13.06
CA GLU A 499 20.77 -32.10 14.41
C GLU A 499 20.13 -33.49 14.49
N ARG A 500 18.91 -33.64 13.96
CA ARG A 500 18.06 -34.84 14.06
C ARG A 500 18.41 -35.95 13.08
N VAL A 501 19.27 -35.66 12.12
CA VAL A 501 19.94 -36.65 11.26
C VAL A 501 21.31 -36.99 11.85
N LEU A 502 22.04 -36.00 12.35
CA LEU A 502 23.39 -36.11 12.91
C LEU A 502 23.42 -36.94 14.21
N ASP A 503 22.35 -36.92 15.01
CA ASP A 503 22.13 -37.82 16.16
C ASP A 503 21.99 -39.30 15.78
N LEU A 504 21.73 -39.62 14.51
CA LEU A 504 21.55 -40.98 14.00
C LEU A 504 22.72 -41.47 13.14
N CYS A 505 23.73 -40.62 12.90
CA CYS A 505 24.84 -40.92 12.00
C CYS A 505 26.05 -41.49 12.77
N THR A 506 26.54 -42.65 12.34
CA THR A 506 27.73 -43.32 12.89
C THR A 506 28.99 -43.06 12.05
N THR A 507 28.83 -42.64 10.79
CA THR A 507 29.93 -42.24 9.89
C THR A 507 29.57 -41.00 9.07
N VAL A 508 30.57 -40.40 8.43
CA VAL A 508 30.49 -39.20 7.58
C VAL A 508 31.30 -39.43 6.30
N GLY A 509 30.83 -38.93 5.17
CA GLY A 509 31.55 -39.02 3.88
C GLY A 509 31.17 -40.26 3.06
N MET A 510 31.97 -40.56 2.03
CA MET A 510 31.75 -41.67 1.09
C MET A 510 33.09 -42.09 0.48
N GLY A 511 33.25 -43.37 0.15
CA GLY A 511 34.48 -43.91 -0.45
C GLY A 511 35.69 -43.74 0.47
N ASP A 512 36.83 -43.36 -0.10
CA ASP A 512 38.09 -43.14 0.63
C ASP A 512 38.00 -42.01 1.68
N ASN A 513 36.99 -41.13 1.56
CA ASN A 513 36.71 -40.02 2.48
C ASN A 513 35.69 -40.39 3.58
N GLN A 514 35.40 -41.69 3.83
CA GLN A 514 34.47 -42.10 4.89
C GLN A 514 35.14 -42.24 6.26
N GLU A 515 34.78 -41.34 7.20
CA GLU A 515 35.30 -41.33 8.57
C GLU A 515 34.23 -41.71 9.62
N PRO A 516 34.62 -42.29 10.78
CA PRO A 516 33.71 -42.52 11.90
C PRO A 516 33.30 -41.20 12.58
N MET A 517 32.04 -41.11 13.03
CA MET A 517 31.49 -39.91 13.68
C MET A 517 32.13 -39.69 15.07
N THR A 518 33.23 -38.94 15.11
CA THR A 518 33.85 -38.50 16.37
C THR A 518 33.08 -37.31 16.97
N PRO A 519 33.12 -37.11 18.31
CA PRO A 519 32.48 -35.95 18.95
C PRO A 519 32.96 -34.61 18.39
N LYS A 520 34.25 -34.51 18.04
CA LYS A 520 34.81 -33.31 17.43
C LYS A 520 34.28 -33.08 16.01
N LEU A 521 34.28 -34.12 15.16
CA LEU A 521 33.73 -34.02 13.80
C LEU A 521 32.23 -33.62 13.83
N LYS A 522 31.48 -34.10 14.83
CA LYS A 522 30.09 -33.68 15.07
C LYS A 522 29.96 -32.18 15.40
N GLU A 523 30.89 -31.63 16.19
CA GLU A 523 30.96 -30.20 16.52
C GLU A 523 31.38 -29.36 15.30
N ASP A 524 32.41 -29.79 14.55
CA ASP A 524 32.87 -29.17 13.30
C ASP A 524 31.72 -29.09 12.25
N ILE A 525 30.87 -30.12 12.14
CA ILE A 525 29.67 -30.14 11.28
C ILE A 525 28.59 -29.15 11.75
N LEU A 526 28.42 -28.97 13.06
CA LEU A 526 27.46 -28.02 13.62
C LEU A 526 27.93 -26.57 13.42
N GLU A 527 29.22 -26.27 13.57
CA GLU A 527 29.77 -24.96 13.17
C GLU A 527 29.53 -24.66 11.69
N GLN A 528 29.69 -25.66 10.81
CA GLN A 528 29.46 -25.52 9.37
C GLN A 528 27.97 -25.32 9.02
N MET A 529 27.05 -25.97 9.74
CA MET A 529 25.62 -25.66 9.66
C MET A 529 25.36 -24.21 10.06
N ASP A 530 25.93 -23.76 11.18
CA ASP A 530 25.78 -22.41 11.73
C ASP A 530 26.34 -21.35 10.76
N PHE A 531 27.46 -21.63 10.10
CA PHE A 531 28.05 -20.79 9.06
C PHE A 531 27.14 -20.62 7.84
N LEU A 532 26.42 -21.67 7.43
CA LEU A 532 25.44 -21.61 6.34
C LEU A 532 24.15 -20.88 6.77
N ALA A 533 23.64 -21.17 7.97
CA ALA A 533 22.47 -20.51 8.56
C ALA A 533 22.71 -19.01 8.82
N GLY A 534 23.95 -18.62 9.14
CA GLY A 534 24.43 -17.24 9.24
C GLY A 534 24.50 -16.47 7.90
N GLN A 535 24.12 -17.11 6.79
CA GLN A 535 23.93 -16.47 5.46
C GLN A 535 22.44 -16.39 5.08
N GLY A 536 21.55 -16.77 6.00
CA GLY A 536 20.11 -16.85 5.77
C GLY A 536 19.66 -18.14 5.06
N LEU A 537 20.50 -19.18 5.03
CA LEU A 537 20.15 -20.46 4.40
C LEU A 537 19.39 -21.37 5.38
N ARG A 538 18.35 -22.05 4.88
CA ARG A 538 17.68 -23.15 5.57
C ARG A 538 18.48 -24.43 5.30
N VAL A 539 19.18 -24.93 6.31
CA VAL A 539 20.09 -26.08 6.17
C VAL A 539 19.37 -27.40 6.45
N LEU A 540 19.57 -28.39 5.58
CA LEU A 540 19.15 -29.79 5.77
C LEU A 540 20.35 -30.73 5.75
N GLY A 541 20.31 -31.78 6.59
CA GLY A 541 21.24 -32.90 6.50
C GLY A 541 20.71 -33.96 5.54
N ILE A 542 21.60 -34.52 4.72
CA ILE A 542 21.31 -35.64 3.82
C ILE A 542 22.22 -36.81 4.18
N ALA A 543 21.64 -37.99 4.35
CA ALA A 543 22.31 -39.20 4.79
C ALA A 543 21.79 -40.44 4.04
N ARG A 544 22.61 -41.50 3.98
CA ARG A 544 22.20 -42.81 3.46
C ARG A 544 22.74 -43.95 4.31
N LYS A 545 22.21 -45.16 4.11
CA LYS A 545 22.89 -46.41 4.48
C LYS A 545 22.46 -47.58 3.57
N PRO A 546 23.26 -48.65 3.47
CA PRO A 546 22.77 -49.94 3.01
C PRO A 546 21.59 -50.41 3.88
N GLY A 547 20.57 -50.96 3.24
CA GLY A 547 19.41 -51.59 3.88
C GLY A 547 19.46 -53.11 3.76
N PRO A 548 18.55 -53.85 4.43
CA PRO A 548 18.48 -55.29 4.32
C PRO A 548 18.14 -55.72 2.88
N ALA A 549 18.71 -56.85 2.45
CA ALA A 549 18.52 -57.37 1.09
C ALA A 549 17.03 -57.67 0.78
N GLU A 550 16.30 -58.22 1.75
CA GLU A 550 14.86 -58.46 1.66
C GLU A 550 14.07 -57.48 2.54
N VAL A 551 13.05 -56.86 1.93
CA VAL A 551 12.02 -56.03 2.56
C VAL A 551 10.70 -56.46 1.93
N ASP A 552 9.77 -56.98 2.73
CA ASP A 552 8.40 -57.24 2.28
C ASP A 552 7.62 -55.91 2.20
N PRO A 553 7.09 -55.52 1.01
CA PRO A 553 6.30 -54.30 0.84
C PRO A 553 5.06 -54.17 1.75
N HIS A 554 4.59 -55.26 2.36
CA HIS A 554 3.47 -55.24 3.31
C HIS A 554 3.90 -55.27 4.79
N SER A 555 5.20 -55.38 5.08
CA SER A 555 5.71 -55.39 6.46
C SER A 555 5.89 -53.97 7.02
N GLN A 556 5.19 -53.67 8.12
CA GLN A 556 5.37 -52.41 8.85
C GLN A 556 6.62 -52.49 9.75
N ILE A 557 7.81 -52.36 9.14
CA ILE A 557 9.06 -52.28 9.88
C ILE A 557 9.04 -50.99 10.75
N PRO A 558 9.36 -51.05 12.06
CA PRO A 558 9.38 -49.86 12.91
C PRO A 558 10.38 -48.81 12.41
N ARG A 559 9.93 -47.55 12.34
CA ARG A 559 10.71 -46.41 11.85
C ARG A 559 12.09 -46.28 12.54
N GLU A 560 12.15 -46.62 13.83
CA GLU A 560 13.34 -46.54 14.68
C GLU A 560 14.43 -47.58 14.32
N GLU A 561 14.08 -48.71 13.72
CA GLU A 561 15.06 -49.72 13.27
C GLU A 561 15.72 -49.33 11.95
N ILE A 562 15.03 -48.53 11.14
CA ILE A 562 15.49 -48.00 9.86
C ILE A 562 16.30 -46.72 10.07
N GLU A 563 15.80 -45.78 10.89
CA GLU A 563 16.42 -44.48 11.15
C GLU A 563 17.50 -44.52 12.24
N LYS A 564 18.51 -45.38 12.06
CA LYS A 564 19.71 -45.51 12.90
C LYS A 564 20.93 -45.90 12.05
N ASP A 565 22.14 -45.76 12.58
CA ASP A 565 23.39 -46.21 11.95
C ASP A 565 23.60 -45.65 10.52
N LEU A 566 23.30 -44.36 10.35
CA LEU A 566 23.35 -43.66 9.07
C LEU A 566 24.77 -43.14 8.73
N THR A 567 25.03 -42.92 7.44
CA THR A 567 26.21 -42.20 6.93
C THR A 567 25.80 -40.81 6.47
N LEU A 568 26.36 -39.75 7.07
CA LEU A 568 26.09 -38.37 6.63
C LEU A 568 26.86 -38.06 5.34
N LEU A 569 26.14 -37.68 4.28
CA LEU A 569 26.72 -37.34 2.97
C LEU A 569 27.02 -35.84 2.82
N GLY A 570 26.30 -34.97 3.53
CA GLY A 570 26.50 -33.53 3.44
C GLY A 570 25.33 -32.69 3.92
N LEU A 571 25.44 -31.37 3.67
CA LEU A 571 24.47 -30.35 4.08
C LEU A 571 23.96 -29.56 2.86
N ALA A 572 22.64 -29.53 2.66
CA ALA A 572 21.98 -28.71 1.65
C ALA A 572 21.57 -27.36 2.27
N GLY A 573 22.14 -26.26 1.78
CA GLY A 573 21.81 -24.88 2.15
C GLY A 573 20.80 -24.27 1.18
N LEU A 574 19.52 -24.30 1.53
CA LEU A 574 18.41 -23.79 0.74
C LEU A 574 18.17 -22.30 0.99
N TYR A 575 17.68 -21.55 0.00
CA TYR A 575 17.47 -20.11 0.04
C TYR A 575 16.10 -19.73 -0.53
N ASP A 576 15.44 -18.75 0.07
CA ASP A 576 14.16 -18.18 -0.38
C ASP A 576 14.45 -16.78 -0.95
N PRO A 577 14.50 -16.61 -2.29
CA PRO A 577 15.00 -15.38 -2.90
C PRO A 577 14.00 -14.23 -2.78
N PRO A 578 14.46 -13.00 -2.46
CA PRO A 578 13.63 -11.81 -2.59
C PRO A 578 13.20 -11.63 -4.05
N ARG A 579 11.96 -11.19 -4.28
CA ARG A 579 11.51 -10.84 -5.64
C ARG A 579 12.36 -9.67 -6.17
N LEU A 580 12.64 -9.66 -7.47
CA LEU A 580 13.57 -8.69 -8.08
C LEU A 580 13.10 -7.24 -7.86
N GLU A 581 11.78 -7.03 -7.96
CA GLU A 581 11.07 -5.78 -7.70
C GLU A 581 11.16 -5.29 -6.25
N THR A 582 11.24 -6.19 -5.26
CA THR A 582 11.00 -5.87 -3.85
C THR A 582 11.98 -4.81 -3.34
N LYS A 583 13.25 -4.91 -3.76
CA LYS A 583 14.32 -3.99 -3.33
C LYS A 583 14.08 -2.55 -3.76
N ASP A 584 13.71 -2.32 -5.01
CA ASP A 584 13.51 -0.95 -5.52
C ASP A 584 12.12 -0.41 -5.12
N ALA A 585 11.11 -1.28 -4.95
CA ALA A 585 9.82 -0.93 -4.36
C ALA A 585 9.93 -0.51 -2.86
N VAL A 586 10.71 -1.22 -2.04
CA VAL A 586 11.01 -0.82 -0.65
C VAL A 586 11.71 0.53 -0.59
N LYS A 587 12.66 0.77 -1.50
CA LYS A 587 13.36 2.05 -1.65
C LYS A 587 12.40 3.18 -2.03
N GLU A 588 11.46 2.97 -2.95
CA GLU A 588 10.43 3.96 -3.30
C GLU A 588 9.50 4.28 -2.13
N CYS A 589 9.03 3.27 -1.37
CA CYS A 589 8.31 3.50 -0.12
C CYS A 589 9.11 4.36 0.87
N THR A 590 10.40 4.08 1.03
CA THR A 590 11.30 4.86 1.91
C THR A 590 11.44 6.31 1.43
N MET A 591 11.61 6.54 0.12
CA MET A 591 11.65 7.90 -0.47
C MET A 591 10.32 8.64 -0.30
N ALA A 592 9.19 7.93 -0.35
CA ALA A 592 7.85 8.46 -0.13
C ALA A 592 7.49 8.68 1.36
N GLY A 593 8.44 8.51 2.28
CA GLY A 593 8.27 8.71 3.73
C GLY A 593 7.53 7.58 4.44
N ILE A 594 7.50 6.37 3.87
CA ILE A 594 6.79 5.19 4.38
C ILE A 594 7.81 4.20 4.97
N ARG A 595 7.60 3.77 6.21
CA ARG A 595 8.46 2.75 6.85
C ARG A 595 7.94 1.34 6.58
N VAL A 596 8.80 0.46 6.07
CA VAL A 596 8.49 -0.96 5.82
C VAL A 596 8.98 -1.79 7.00
N HIS A 597 8.12 -2.67 7.51
CA HIS A 597 8.37 -3.58 8.62
C HIS A 597 8.16 -5.03 8.15
N MET A 598 9.14 -5.91 8.41
CA MET A 598 9.06 -7.35 8.15
C MET A 598 8.58 -8.07 9.42
N LEU A 599 7.52 -8.86 9.32
CA LEU A 599 6.96 -9.68 10.40
C LEU A 599 6.91 -11.13 9.95
N THR A 600 7.76 -12.01 10.48
CA THR A 600 7.93 -13.37 9.92
C THR A 600 8.15 -14.46 10.97
N GLY A 601 7.73 -15.70 10.67
CA GLY A 601 8.02 -16.90 11.46
C GLY A 601 9.47 -17.40 11.35
N ASP A 602 10.27 -16.84 10.43
CA ASP A 602 11.66 -17.22 10.19
C ASP A 602 12.58 -16.94 11.39
N HIS A 603 13.78 -17.54 11.34
CA HIS A 603 14.83 -17.30 12.33
C HIS A 603 15.38 -15.87 12.20
N PRO A 604 15.75 -15.17 13.30
CA PRO A 604 16.22 -13.79 13.24
C PRO A 604 17.42 -13.55 12.32
N SER A 605 18.33 -14.52 12.17
CA SER A 605 19.47 -14.44 11.24
C SER A 605 19.01 -14.33 9.78
N THR A 606 18.11 -15.21 9.35
CA THR A 606 17.53 -15.21 8.00
C THR A 606 16.72 -13.95 7.73
N ALA A 607 15.82 -13.57 8.64
CA ALA A 607 15.03 -12.36 8.51
C ALA A 607 15.92 -11.10 8.40
N THR A 608 16.98 -11.02 9.21
CA THR A 608 17.97 -9.93 9.17
C THR A 608 18.78 -9.91 7.86
N ALA A 609 19.11 -11.09 7.31
CA ALA A 609 19.83 -11.19 6.03
C ALA A 609 18.96 -10.66 4.87
N ILE A 610 17.74 -11.19 4.71
CA ILE A 610 16.80 -10.75 3.65
C ILE A 610 16.48 -9.26 3.81
N ALA A 611 16.22 -8.79 5.04
CA ALA A 611 15.91 -7.37 5.29
C ALA A 611 17.07 -6.41 4.93
N LYS A 612 18.33 -6.83 5.07
CA LYS A 612 19.51 -6.07 4.59
C LYS A 612 19.71 -6.19 3.07
N GLU A 613 19.25 -7.26 2.46
CA GLU A 613 19.32 -7.48 1.01
C GLU A 613 18.32 -6.57 0.28
N VAL A 614 17.04 -6.59 0.68
CA VAL A 614 15.97 -5.73 0.10
C VAL A 614 16.02 -4.27 0.55
N GLY A 615 16.74 -3.96 1.64
CA GLY A 615 16.99 -2.59 2.10
C GLY A 615 16.05 -2.06 3.21
N ILE A 616 15.24 -2.92 3.83
CA ILE A 616 14.47 -2.60 5.06
C ILE A 616 15.43 -2.24 6.20
N LEU A 617 16.55 -2.96 6.34
CA LEU A 617 17.62 -2.67 7.30
C LEU A 617 18.82 -2.00 6.62
N PRO A 618 19.47 -1.02 7.27
CA PRO A 618 20.71 -0.45 6.76
C PRO A 618 21.84 -1.48 6.77
N ARG A 619 22.60 -1.56 5.67
CA ARG A 619 23.74 -2.50 5.53
C ARG A 619 24.94 -2.15 6.42
N ASN A 620 25.06 -0.88 6.83
CA ASN A 620 26.06 -0.38 7.77
C ASN A 620 25.38 0.10 9.06
N PRO A 621 25.32 -0.71 10.13
CA PRO A 621 24.68 -0.32 11.40
C PRO A 621 25.51 0.68 12.23
N GLY A 622 26.82 0.79 12.01
CA GLY A 622 27.73 1.67 12.76
C GLY A 622 27.53 3.18 12.60
N ALA A 623 26.42 3.61 11.99
CA ALA A 623 25.97 5.00 11.94
C ALA A 623 24.81 5.28 12.93
N LEU A 624 24.38 4.27 13.69
CA LEU A 624 23.33 4.33 14.71
C LEU A 624 23.94 4.15 16.10
N SER A 625 23.24 4.60 17.15
CA SER A 625 23.59 4.19 18.51
C SER A 625 23.33 2.68 18.73
N ALA A 626 24.00 2.09 19.72
CA ALA A 626 23.82 0.67 20.05
C ALA A 626 22.38 0.35 20.48
N GLU A 627 21.71 1.30 21.15
CA GLU A 627 20.31 1.19 21.59
C GLU A 627 19.34 1.24 20.42
N GLU A 628 19.51 2.17 19.48
CA GLU A 628 18.73 2.20 18.23
C GLU A 628 18.94 0.91 17.43
N ALA A 629 20.19 0.47 17.24
CA ALA A 629 20.52 -0.75 16.51
C ALA A 629 19.86 -2.00 17.13
N GLY A 630 19.85 -2.12 18.47
CA GLY A 630 19.15 -3.17 19.22
C GLY A 630 17.62 -3.04 19.25
N SER A 631 17.06 -1.93 18.78
CA SER A 631 15.62 -1.74 18.61
C SER A 631 15.11 -2.21 17.23
N LEU A 632 15.96 -2.20 16.19
CA LEU A 632 15.54 -2.47 14.81
C LEU A 632 15.11 -3.91 14.53
N VAL A 633 15.68 -4.88 15.26
CA VAL A 633 15.39 -6.32 15.11
C VAL A 633 15.02 -6.87 16.48
N LYS A 634 13.90 -7.59 16.58
CA LYS A 634 13.49 -8.32 17.79
C LYS A 634 12.92 -9.70 17.44
N THR A 635 12.97 -10.61 18.40
CA THR A 635 12.14 -11.81 18.38
C THR A 635 10.71 -11.48 18.84
N ALA A 636 9.75 -12.30 18.43
CA ALA A 636 8.38 -12.24 18.93
C ALA A 636 8.33 -12.41 20.45
N ALA A 637 9.14 -13.29 21.04
CA ALA A 637 9.19 -13.49 22.49
C ALA A 637 9.62 -12.22 23.25
N GLU A 638 10.58 -11.45 22.73
CA GLU A 638 10.98 -10.16 23.31
C GLU A 638 9.90 -9.09 23.12
N PHE A 639 9.29 -9.01 21.93
CA PHE A 639 8.26 -8.01 21.63
C PHE A 639 6.96 -8.27 22.38
N ASP A 640 6.49 -9.51 22.42
CA ASP A 640 5.26 -9.90 23.11
C ASP A 640 5.43 -9.96 24.64
N GLY A 641 6.66 -10.08 25.14
CA GLY A 641 7.00 -9.98 26.56
C GLY A 641 6.99 -8.54 27.12
N MET A 642 7.00 -7.51 26.27
CA MET A 642 6.92 -6.11 26.69
C MET A 642 5.49 -5.69 27.02
N THR A 643 5.33 -4.70 27.88
CA THR A 643 4.06 -3.97 28.08
C THR A 643 3.73 -3.07 26.89
N ASP A 644 2.47 -2.66 26.76
CA ASP A 644 2.06 -1.77 25.67
C ASP A 644 2.66 -0.36 25.82
N GLU A 645 2.88 0.09 27.06
CA GLU A 645 3.57 1.33 27.40
C GLU A 645 5.07 1.28 27.02
N GLU A 646 5.76 0.16 27.27
CA GLU A 646 7.16 -0.04 26.84
C GLU A 646 7.26 -0.10 25.30
N ILE A 647 6.36 -0.84 24.65
CA ILE A 647 6.26 -0.89 23.18
C ILE A 647 6.04 0.51 22.60
N ASP A 648 5.24 1.36 23.24
CA ASP A 648 4.96 2.72 22.78
C ASP A 648 6.08 3.72 23.10
N ALA A 649 6.90 3.45 24.13
CA ALA A 649 8.06 4.25 24.51
C ALA A 649 9.29 4.07 23.59
N LEU A 650 9.39 2.96 22.82
CA LEU A 650 10.53 2.74 21.91
C LEU A 650 10.72 3.91 20.92
N PRO A 651 11.95 4.39 20.64
CA PRO A 651 12.20 5.46 19.67
C PRO A 651 11.67 5.14 18.26
N SER A 652 11.79 3.89 17.86
CA SER A 652 11.10 3.30 16.70
C SER A 652 10.62 1.90 17.03
N LEU A 653 9.44 1.53 16.55
CA LEU A 653 9.01 0.12 16.53
C LEU A 653 9.96 -0.70 15.63
N PRO A 654 10.25 -1.98 15.96
CA PRO A 654 11.20 -2.79 15.20
C PRO A 654 10.86 -2.88 13.72
N LEU A 655 11.89 -2.83 12.86
CA LEU A 655 11.76 -2.99 11.41
C LEU A 655 11.75 -4.46 11.00
N VAL A 656 12.24 -5.36 11.86
CA VAL A 656 12.12 -6.81 11.70
C VAL A 656 11.65 -7.42 13.02
N ILE A 657 10.53 -8.14 13.00
CA ILE A 657 10.14 -9.07 14.07
C ILE A 657 10.19 -10.49 13.50
N ALA A 658 10.92 -11.37 14.18
CA ALA A 658 11.17 -12.75 13.76
C ALA A 658 10.57 -13.75 14.77
N ARG A 659 10.27 -14.97 14.33
CA ARG A 659 9.45 -15.97 15.06
C ARG A 659 8.01 -15.51 15.41
N CYS A 660 7.41 -14.62 14.61
CA CYS A 660 6.05 -14.11 14.84
C CYS A 660 4.98 -15.20 14.89
N ALA A 661 4.10 -15.10 15.88
CA ALA A 661 2.78 -15.72 15.87
C ALA A 661 1.76 -14.80 15.14
N PRO A 662 0.55 -15.28 14.79
CA PRO A 662 -0.52 -14.43 14.24
C PRO A 662 -0.84 -13.23 15.15
N ASP A 663 -0.85 -13.45 16.47
CA ASP A 663 -1.14 -12.41 17.45
C ASP A 663 -0.02 -11.37 17.60
N THR A 664 1.24 -11.75 17.39
CA THR A 664 2.36 -10.79 17.28
C THR A 664 2.11 -9.78 16.16
N LYS A 665 1.51 -10.23 15.04
CA LYS A 665 1.20 -9.37 13.88
C LYS A 665 0.05 -8.41 14.18
N THR A 666 -1.03 -8.87 14.79
CA THR A 666 -2.14 -7.98 15.20
C THR A 666 -1.70 -6.99 16.29
N ARG A 667 -0.83 -7.40 17.21
CA ARG A 667 -0.24 -6.53 18.24
C ARG A 667 0.65 -5.43 17.66
N MET A 668 1.47 -5.73 16.66
CA MET A 668 2.26 -4.72 15.95
C MET A 668 1.36 -3.65 15.29
N ILE A 669 0.23 -4.05 14.71
CA ILE A 669 -0.75 -3.11 14.15
C ILE A 669 -1.39 -2.27 15.25
N ALA A 670 -1.76 -2.86 16.39
CA ALA A 670 -2.30 -2.13 17.53
C ALA A 670 -1.31 -1.07 18.07
N ALA A 671 -0.02 -1.38 18.17
CA ALA A 671 1.03 -0.43 18.55
C ALA A 671 1.17 0.73 17.55
N LEU A 672 1.06 0.46 16.24
CA LEU A 672 1.02 1.50 15.21
C LEU A 672 -0.20 2.42 15.38
N HIS A 673 -1.38 1.85 15.66
CA HIS A 673 -2.61 2.61 15.88
C HIS A 673 -2.58 3.48 17.14
N ARG A 674 -2.04 2.97 18.26
CA ARG A 674 -1.79 3.76 19.48
C ARG A 674 -0.88 4.96 19.19
N ARG A 675 0.22 4.73 18.45
CA ARG A 675 1.14 5.76 17.94
C ARG A 675 0.57 6.62 16.79
N HIS A 676 -0.72 6.50 16.47
CA HIS A 676 -1.44 7.25 15.42
C HIS A 676 -0.81 7.14 14.02
N ARG A 677 -0.28 5.95 13.69
CA ARG A 677 0.27 5.61 12.38
C ARG A 677 -0.73 4.80 11.58
N TYR A 678 -0.75 5.02 10.27
CA TYR A 678 -1.61 4.31 9.33
C TYR A 678 -0.85 3.13 8.75
N CYS A 679 -1.40 1.94 8.94
CA CYS A 679 -0.78 0.66 8.63
C CYS A 679 -1.47 0.01 7.43
N ALA A 680 -0.70 -0.26 6.38
CA ALA A 680 -1.05 -1.29 5.40
C ALA A 680 -0.41 -2.62 5.84
N MET A 681 -1.18 -3.71 5.86
CA MET A 681 -0.65 -5.05 6.13
C MET A 681 -0.68 -5.88 4.84
N THR A 682 0.40 -6.61 4.57
CA THR A 682 0.57 -7.47 3.39
C THR A 682 0.87 -8.91 3.82
N GLY A 683 0.17 -9.89 3.22
CA GLY A 683 0.31 -11.31 3.55
C GLY A 683 -0.47 -12.24 2.62
N ASP A 684 -0.19 -13.53 2.72
CA ASP A 684 -0.68 -14.60 1.83
C ASP A 684 -1.37 -15.74 2.61
N GLY A 685 -0.81 -16.12 3.75
CA GLY A 685 -1.28 -17.25 4.55
C GLY A 685 -2.56 -17.00 5.35
N VAL A 686 -3.27 -18.08 5.69
CA VAL A 686 -4.45 -18.08 6.57
C VAL A 686 -4.15 -17.39 7.91
N ASN A 687 -2.93 -17.56 8.41
CA ASN A 687 -2.41 -16.92 9.64
C ASN A 687 -2.42 -15.38 9.59
N ASP A 688 -2.45 -14.77 8.40
CA ASP A 688 -2.41 -13.31 8.25
C ASP A 688 -3.80 -12.67 8.25
N ALA A 689 -4.86 -13.44 7.99
CA ALA A 689 -6.24 -12.94 7.93
C ALA A 689 -6.68 -12.08 9.14
N PRO A 690 -6.31 -12.39 10.41
CA PRO A 690 -6.59 -11.50 11.54
C PRO A 690 -5.87 -10.15 11.45
N SER A 691 -4.62 -10.14 10.96
CA SER A 691 -3.81 -8.93 10.82
C SER A 691 -4.21 -8.08 9.61
N LEU A 692 -4.49 -8.72 8.46
CA LEU A 692 -5.03 -8.05 7.26
C LEU A 692 -6.33 -7.29 7.58
N LYS A 693 -7.19 -7.89 8.40
CA LYS A 693 -8.47 -7.31 8.84
C LYS A 693 -8.35 -6.28 9.97
N ALA A 694 -7.21 -6.23 10.65
CA ALA A 694 -6.93 -5.26 11.72
C ALA A 694 -6.23 -3.99 11.20
N ALA A 695 -5.62 -4.05 10.02
CA ALA A 695 -4.94 -2.92 9.37
C ALA A 695 -5.92 -1.83 8.88
N ASP A 696 -5.39 -0.65 8.53
CA ASP A 696 -6.16 0.39 7.82
C ASP A 696 -6.36 0.05 6.34
N VAL A 697 -5.45 -0.78 5.79
CA VAL A 697 -5.53 -1.40 4.47
C VAL A 697 -4.96 -2.83 4.55
N GLY A 698 -5.81 -3.85 4.46
CA GLY A 698 -5.37 -5.23 4.26
C GLY A 698 -5.08 -5.51 2.78
N ILE A 699 -3.91 -6.05 2.45
CA ILE A 699 -3.49 -6.39 1.08
C ILE A 699 -3.13 -7.88 1.02
N ALA A 700 -3.82 -8.65 0.19
CA ALA A 700 -3.50 -10.06 -0.04
C ALA A 700 -2.82 -10.31 -1.40
N MET A 701 -2.01 -11.36 -1.44
CA MET A 701 -1.48 -11.92 -2.68
C MET A 701 -2.62 -12.62 -3.46
N GLY A 702 -2.58 -12.55 -4.79
CA GLY A 702 -3.65 -13.03 -5.66
C GLY A 702 -3.45 -14.45 -6.17
N MET A 703 -2.20 -14.87 -6.40
CA MET A 703 -1.87 -16.22 -6.88
C MET A 703 -1.43 -17.12 -5.72
N ALA A 704 -0.40 -16.72 -4.96
CA ALA A 704 0.09 -17.46 -3.79
C ALA A 704 -0.79 -17.29 -2.55
N GLY A 705 -1.66 -16.27 -2.51
CA GLY A 705 -2.53 -16.03 -1.36
C GLY A 705 -3.59 -17.11 -1.18
N SER A 706 -3.80 -17.52 0.07
CA SER A 706 -4.99 -18.29 0.48
C SER A 706 -6.26 -17.47 0.27
N ASP A 707 -7.39 -18.13 -0.03
CA ASP A 707 -8.65 -17.38 -0.22
C ASP A 707 -9.17 -16.81 1.10
N VAL A 708 -8.75 -17.36 2.25
CA VAL A 708 -8.98 -16.76 3.56
C VAL A 708 -8.29 -15.39 3.66
N ALA A 709 -7.02 -15.28 3.27
CA ALA A 709 -6.31 -13.99 3.21
C ALA A 709 -6.96 -13.02 2.20
N LYS A 710 -7.27 -13.48 0.98
CA LYS A 710 -8.01 -12.69 -0.02
C LYS A 710 -9.34 -12.19 0.54
N SER A 711 -10.09 -13.05 1.25
CA SER A 711 -11.40 -12.72 1.83
C SER A 711 -11.30 -11.66 2.94
N ALA A 712 -10.23 -11.68 3.74
CA ALA A 712 -9.96 -10.75 4.83
C ALA A 712 -9.38 -9.40 4.36
N SER A 713 -8.70 -9.38 3.21
CA SER A 713 -8.08 -8.18 2.63
C SER A 713 -9.07 -7.16 2.04
N ASP A 714 -8.66 -5.91 1.98
CA ASP A 714 -9.32 -4.83 1.25
C ASP A 714 -8.86 -4.73 -0.20
N ILE A 715 -7.69 -5.27 -0.52
CA ILE A 715 -7.01 -5.18 -1.81
C ILE A 715 -6.34 -6.53 -2.13
N VAL A 716 -6.36 -6.95 -3.39
CA VAL A 716 -5.68 -8.16 -3.87
C VAL A 716 -4.74 -7.80 -5.03
N LEU A 717 -3.50 -8.28 -4.98
CA LEU A 717 -2.48 -8.09 -6.02
C LEU A 717 -2.56 -9.25 -7.03
N THR A 718 -3.07 -9.02 -8.25
CA THR A 718 -3.31 -10.09 -9.25
C THR A 718 -2.06 -10.58 -10.00
N ASP A 719 -0.88 -10.13 -9.57
CA ASP A 719 0.43 -10.44 -10.12
C ASP A 719 1.47 -10.80 -9.05
N ASP A 720 1.07 -10.83 -7.78
CA ASP A 720 1.92 -11.07 -6.61
C ASP A 720 3.17 -10.17 -6.52
N ASN A 721 3.15 -9.00 -7.17
CA ASN A 721 4.31 -8.12 -7.28
C ASN A 721 4.31 -7.06 -6.17
N PHE A 722 5.39 -6.96 -5.38
CA PHE A 722 5.45 -5.99 -4.27
C PHE A 722 5.44 -4.53 -4.78
N ALA A 723 5.93 -4.24 -5.99
CA ALA A 723 5.81 -2.91 -6.59
C ALA A 723 4.35 -2.54 -6.94
N SER A 724 3.44 -3.51 -7.08
CA SER A 724 2.01 -3.21 -7.27
C SER A 724 1.38 -2.55 -6.03
N ILE A 725 1.96 -2.71 -4.83
CA ILE A 725 1.59 -1.92 -3.63
C ILE A 725 2.00 -0.46 -3.80
N VAL A 726 3.21 -0.20 -4.31
CA VAL A 726 3.73 1.16 -4.56
C VAL A 726 2.85 1.88 -5.59
N ASN A 727 2.46 1.17 -6.65
CA ASN A 727 1.49 1.63 -7.64
C ASN A 727 0.11 1.96 -7.02
N ALA A 728 -0.38 1.16 -6.07
CA ALA A 728 -1.62 1.43 -5.34
C ALA A 728 -1.52 2.70 -4.49
N ILE A 729 -0.38 2.92 -3.82
CA ILE A 729 -0.12 4.10 -2.99
C ILE A 729 -0.01 5.37 -3.85
N GLU A 730 0.70 5.32 -5.00
CA GLU A 730 0.75 6.42 -5.97
C GLU A 730 -0.66 6.83 -6.43
N GLU A 731 -1.48 5.85 -6.83
CA GLU A 731 -2.84 6.06 -7.34
C GLU A 731 -3.81 6.52 -6.24
N GLY A 732 -3.66 6.05 -4.99
CA GLY A 732 -4.38 6.57 -3.83
C GLY A 732 -4.02 8.03 -3.52
N ARG A 733 -2.72 8.36 -3.55
CA ARG A 733 -2.23 9.75 -3.41
C ARG A 733 -2.73 10.65 -4.56
N ARG A 734 -2.84 10.13 -5.80
CA ARG A 734 -3.40 10.83 -6.97
C ARG A 734 -4.89 11.13 -6.80
N MET A 735 -5.69 10.14 -6.42
CA MET A 735 -7.13 10.36 -6.18
C MET A 735 -7.38 11.41 -5.11
N PHE A 736 -6.65 11.36 -3.99
CA PHE A 736 -6.82 12.31 -2.90
C PHE A 736 -6.55 13.76 -3.35
N GLU A 737 -5.49 13.99 -4.13
CA GLU A 737 -5.26 15.31 -4.76
C GLU A 737 -6.39 15.73 -5.67
N ASN A 738 -6.83 14.83 -6.57
CA ASN A 738 -7.83 15.19 -7.57
C ASN A 738 -9.17 15.54 -6.92
N ILE A 739 -9.49 14.88 -5.79
CA ILE A 739 -10.61 15.24 -4.92
C ILE A 739 -10.42 16.65 -4.33
N GLN A 740 -9.24 16.99 -3.83
CA GLN A 740 -8.96 18.37 -3.39
C GLN A 740 -9.10 19.39 -4.53
N LYS A 741 -8.62 19.07 -5.74
CA LYS A 741 -8.69 19.96 -6.92
C LYS A 741 -10.15 20.23 -7.34
N PHE A 742 -10.99 19.19 -7.49
CA PHE A 742 -12.38 19.40 -7.93
C PHE A 742 -13.27 19.99 -6.81
N ILE A 743 -13.01 19.69 -5.53
CA ILE A 743 -13.74 20.31 -4.42
C ILE A 743 -13.37 21.79 -4.28
N LEU A 744 -12.10 22.15 -4.46
CA LEU A 744 -11.68 23.55 -4.52
C LEU A 744 -12.40 24.29 -5.67
N HIS A 745 -12.51 23.69 -6.86
CA HIS A 745 -13.25 24.26 -7.98
C HIS A 745 -14.74 24.50 -7.64
N LEU A 746 -15.47 23.45 -7.23
CA LEU A 746 -16.91 23.53 -6.94
C LEU A 746 -17.25 24.43 -5.75
N LEU A 747 -16.40 24.53 -4.72
CA LEU A 747 -16.68 25.44 -3.60
C LEU A 747 -16.23 26.87 -3.88
N THR A 748 -15.27 27.09 -4.79
CA THR A 748 -14.86 28.45 -5.20
C THR A 748 -15.97 29.14 -6.00
N SER A 749 -16.66 28.44 -6.92
CA SER A 749 -17.81 28.99 -7.64
C SER A 749 -18.92 29.42 -6.67
N ASN A 750 -19.29 28.54 -5.74
CA ASN A 750 -20.34 28.78 -4.75
C ASN A 750 -20.00 29.98 -3.84
N VAL A 751 -18.73 30.16 -3.44
CA VAL A 751 -18.31 31.36 -2.69
C VAL A 751 -18.39 32.62 -3.56
N GLY A 752 -17.99 32.56 -4.84
CA GLY A 752 -18.11 33.69 -5.77
C GLY A 752 -19.55 34.14 -5.97
N GLU A 753 -20.48 33.20 -6.18
CA GLU A 753 -21.92 33.45 -6.29
C GLU A 753 -22.51 34.02 -5.00
N VAL A 754 -22.19 33.44 -3.83
CA VAL A 754 -22.68 33.95 -2.53
C VAL A 754 -22.17 35.37 -2.26
N VAL A 755 -20.92 35.71 -2.62
CA VAL A 755 -20.39 37.07 -2.52
C VAL A 755 -21.16 38.03 -3.42
N LEU A 756 -21.36 37.66 -4.69
CA LEU A 756 -22.11 38.46 -5.67
C LEU A 756 -23.56 38.72 -5.22
N LEU A 757 -24.25 37.69 -4.71
CA LEU A 757 -25.65 37.81 -4.26
C LEU A 757 -25.79 38.57 -2.94
N ILE A 758 -24.92 38.36 -1.96
CA ILE A 758 -25.02 39.02 -0.65
C ILE A 758 -24.63 40.51 -0.74
N VAL A 759 -23.66 40.88 -1.56
CA VAL A 759 -23.42 42.31 -1.86
C VAL A 759 -24.48 42.87 -2.80
N GLY A 760 -25.03 42.03 -3.71
CA GLY A 760 -26.14 42.36 -4.60
C GLY A 760 -27.41 42.87 -3.90
N LEU A 761 -27.65 42.47 -2.65
CA LEU A 761 -28.74 42.98 -1.80
C LEU A 761 -28.72 44.51 -1.62
N GLY A 762 -27.57 45.15 -1.81
CA GLY A 762 -27.42 46.62 -1.74
C GLY A 762 -28.03 47.37 -2.93
N PHE A 763 -28.26 46.71 -4.07
CA PHE A 763 -28.84 47.34 -5.26
C PHE A 763 -30.36 47.28 -5.20
N GLN A 764 -30.97 48.26 -4.54
CA GLN A 764 -32.42 48.40 -4.42
C GLN A 764 -32.99 49.34 -5.47
N ASP A 765 -34.12 48.98 -6.07
CA ASP A 765 -34.89 49.78 -7.02
C ASP A 765 -35.60 50.98 -6.35
N GLU A 766 -36.47 51.68 -7.09
CA GLU A 766 -37.31 52.74 -6.52
C GLU A 766 -38.36 52.22 -5.52
N SER A 767 -38.83 50.98 -5.68
CA SER A 767 -39.77 50.29 -4.78
C SER A 767 -39.11 49.84 -3.47
N GLY A 768 -37.77 49.85 -3.39
CA GLY A 768 -36.98 49.35 -2.25
C GLY A 768 -36.72 47.85 -2.28
N ILE A 769 -36.94 47.18 -3.42
CA ILE A 769 -36.73 45.74 -3.63
C ILE A 769 -35.34 45.54 -4.25
N SER A 770 -34.61 44.50 -3.80
CA SER A 770 -33.28 44.18 -4.33
C SER A 770 -33.35 43.64 -5.76
N VAL A 771 -32.56 44.20 -6.68
CA VAL A 771 -32.46 43.78 -8.09
C VAL A 771 -31.40 42.70 -8.24
N PHE A 772 -31.76 41.56 -8.81
CA PHE A 772 -30.89 40.38 -8.76
C PHE A 772 -29.74 40.48 -9.80
N PRO A 773 -28.45 40.34 -9.41
CA PRO A 773 -27.32 40.35 -10.35
C PRO A 773 -27.26 39.14 -11.29
N LEU A 774 -27.84 38.02 -10.88
CA LEU A 774 -28.07 36.80 -11.66
C LEU A 774 -29.49 36.31 -11.43
N SER A 775 -30.10 35.69 -12.43
CA SER A 775 -31.40 35.02 -12.29
C SER A 775 -31.26 33.60 -11.71
N PRO A 776 -32.32 33.05 -11.10
CA PRO A 776 -32.24 31.75 -10.41
C PRO A 776 -31.90 30.60 -11.36
N LEU A 777 -32.31 30.71 -12.62
CA LEU A 777 -32.01 29.75 -13.68
C LEU A 777 -30.59 29.89 -14.26
N GLN A 778 -29.98 31.08 -14.19
CA GLN A 778 -28.55 31.26 -14.50
C GLN A 778 -27.67 30.56 -13.44
N ILE A 779 -27.99 30.71 -12.15
CA ILE A 779 -27.29 30.04 -11.02
C ILE A 779 -27.35 28.52 -11.18
N LEU A 780 -28.54 27.96 -11.46
CA LEU A 780 -28.69 26.53 -11.72
C LEU A 780 -27.89 26.09 -12.96
N TRP A 781 -27.91 26.84 -14.06
CA TRP A 781 -27.13 26.51 -15.26
C TRP A 781 -25.62 26.46 -14.99
N ILE A 782 -25.10 27.41 -14.21
CA ILE A 782 -23.68 27.46 -13.84
C ILE A 782 -23.29 26.23 -13.01
N ASN A 783 -24.00 25.96 -11.90
CA ASN A 783 -23.66 24.90 -10.96
C ASN A 783 -23.99 23.48 -11.43
N MET A 784 -25.07 23.30 -12.20
CA MET A 784 -25.47 21.99 -12.75
C MET A 784 -24.60 21.60 -13.95
N LEU A 785 -24.57 22.44 -14.98
CA LEU A 785 -24.00 22.09 -16.27
C LEU A 785 -22.54 22.52 -16.38
N THR A 786 -22.22 23.73 -15.92
CA THR A 786 -21.02 24.42 -16.41
C THR A 786 -19.78 24.18 -15.55
N SER A 787 -19.93 24.04 -14.23
CA SER A 787 -18.84 23.63 -13.32
C SER A 787 -18.66 22.10 -13.23
N SER A 788 -19.72 21.31 -13.44
CA SER A 788 -19.69 19.85 -13.30
C SER A 788 -18.76 19.14 -14.29
N PHE A 789 -18.74 19.54 -15.57
CA PHE A 789 -17.85 18.90 -16.55
C PHE A 789 -16.35 19.19 -16.28
N PRO A 790 -15.93 20.43 -15.98
CA PRO A 790 -14.58 20.69 -15.49
C PRO A 790 -14.25 19.95 -14.18
N ALA A 791 -15.19 19.82 -13.23
CA ALA A 791 -15.00 19.02 -12.01
C ALA A 791 -14.72 17.52 -12.32
N PHE A 792 -15.49 16.91 -13.21
CA PHE A 792 -15.21 15.55 -13.73
C PHE A 792 -13.84 15.47 -14.45
N GLY A 793 -13.40 16.57 -15.08
CA GLY A 793 -12.08 16.67 -15.70
C GLY A 793 -10.94 16.66 -14.68
N LEU A 794 -11.04 17.48 -13.64
CA LEU A 794 -10.08 17.56 -12.54
C LEU A 794 -9.97 16.24 -11.76
N GLY A 795 -11.09 15.51 -11.57
CA GLY A 795 -11.10 14.15 -11.02
C GLY A 795 -10.18 13.17 -11.77
N ARG A 796 -9.96 13.38 -13.07
CA ARG A 796 -9.24 12.48 -13.98
C ARG A 796 -7.77 12.85 -14.23
N GLU A 797 -7.27 13.93 -13.63
CA GLU A 797 -5.92 14.46 -13.85
C GLU A 797 -4.82 13.44 -13.49
N LYS A 798 -3.66 13.51 -14.16
CA LYS A 798 -2.52 12.61 -13.85
C LYS A 798 -1.93 12.90 -12.47
N ALA A 799 -1.11 11.96 -11.97
CA ALA A 799 -0.26 12.20 -10.80
C ALA A 799 0.84 13.21 -11.17
N CYS A 800 1.19 14.08 -10.23
CA CYS A 800 2.39 14.91 -10.33
C CYS A 800 3.64 14.03 -10.13
N ALA A 801 4.77 14.31 -10.81
CA ALA A 801 5.98 13.51 -10.66
C ALA A 801 6.50 13.46 -9.20
N SER A 802 6.22 14.49 -8.39
CA SER A 802 6.60 14.56 -6.97
C SER A 802 5.70 13.76 -6.00
N VAL A 803 4.67 13.06 -6.49
CA VAL A 803 3.67 12.36 -5.64
C VAL A 803 4.29 11.31 -4.69
N MET A 804 5.40 10.68 -5.09
CA MET A 804 6.20 9.71 -4.32
C MET A 804 7.47 10.31 -3.70
N HIS A 805 7.62 11.63 -3.68
CA HIS A 805 8.75 12.34 -3.04
C HIS A 805 8.32 13.23 -1.87
N ARG A 806 7.01 13.35 -1.65
CA ARG A 806 6.40 13.95 -0.45
C ARG A 806 6.09 12.89 0.62
N PRO A 807 6.02 13.27 1.91
CA PRO A 807 5.51 12.39 2.96
C PRO A 807 4.02 12.01 2.74
N PRO A 808 3.52 10.98 3.45
CA PRO A 808 2.09 10.65 3.47
C PRO A 808 1.23 11.82 3.99
N HIS A 809 0.01 11.95 3.50
CA HIS A 809 -0.88 13.04 3.92
C HIS A 809 -1.52 12.75 5.29
N ASP A 810 -1.80 13.80 6.08
CA ASP A 810 -2.53 13.67 7.35
C ASP A 810 -4.03 13.44 7.10
N THR A 811 -4.47 12.20 7.26
CA THR A 811 -5.86 11.75 7.17
C THR A 811 -6.80 12.42 8.19
N LYS A 812 -6.29 12.84 9.37
CA LYS A 812 -7.09 13.55 10.39
C LYS A 812 -7.56 14.88 9.83
N LYS A 813 -6.69 15.66 9.18
CA LYS A 813 -7.07 16.81 8.33
C LYS A 813 -7.92 16.31 7.15
N GLY A 814 -7.38 15.39 6.35
CA GLY A 814 -8.00 14.91 5.12
C GLY A 814 -8.21 16.06 4.13
N VAL A 815 -9.20 15.91 3.25
CA VAL A 815 -9.38 16.77 2.07
C VAL A 815 -9.48 18.27 2.41
N PHE A 816 -10.21 18.64 3.47
CA PHE A 816 -10.36 20.03 3.92
C PHE A 816 -9.17 20.49 4.78
N THR A 817 -8.00 20.63 4.14
CA THR A 817 -6.86 21.31 4.77
C THR A 817 -7.12 22.81 4.89
N TRP A 818 -6.43 23.47 5.83
CA TRP A 818 -6.52 24.93 5.98
C TRP A 818 -6.04 25.68 4.72
N GLN A 819 -5.16 25.09 3.92
CA GLN A 819 -4.82 25.63 2.60
C GLN A 819 -6.03 25.64 1.66
N ILE A 820 -6.77 24.52 1.53
CA ILE A 820 -7.94 24.46 0.64
C ILE A 820 -9.02 25.47 1.08
N ILE A 821 -9.23 25.63 2.39
CA ILE A 821 -10.17 26.62 2.93
C ILE A 821 -9.71 28.06 2.61
N ALA A 822 -8.42 28.38 2.80
CA ALA A 822 -7.88 29.71 2.48
C ALA A 822 -7.91 30.00 0.97
N ASP A 823 -7.53 29.03 0.15
CA ASP A 823 -7.55 29.11 -1.32
C ASP A 823 -8.99 29.34 -1.84
N MET A 824 -9.96 28.54 -1.36
CA MET A 824 -11.39 28.68 -1.67
C MET A 824 -11.92 30.08 -1.34
N MET A 825 -11.61 30.61 -0.15
CA MET A 825 -12.04 31.96 0.26
C MET A 825 -11.39 33.05 -0.60
N VAL A 826 -10.08 32.99 -0.85
CA VAL A 826 -9.39 34.02 -1.64
C VAL A 826 -9.84 34.00 -3.11
N TYR A 827 -9.88 32.84 -3.75
CA TYR A 827 -10.29 32.75 -5.16
C TYR A 827 -11.78 33.12 -5.34
N GLY A 828 -12.64 32.69 -4.42
CA GLY A 828 -14.07 33.03 -4.45
C GLY A 828 -14.33 34.52 -4.24
N LEU A 829 -13.60 35.17 -3.32
CA LEU A 829 -13.66 36.62 -3.14
C LEU A 829 -13.18 37.39 -4.39
N ILE A 830 -12.12 36.95 -5.06
CA ILE A 830 -11.66 37.58 -6.31
C ILE A 830 -12.71 37.40 -7.42
N MET A 831 -13.28 36.21 -7.58
CA MET A 831 -14.31 35.90 -8.58
C MET A 831 -15.60 36.71 -8.38
N GLY A 832 -16.10 36.77 -7.14
CA GLY A 832 -17.26 37.58 -6.76
C GLY A 832 -17.00 39.08 -6.89
N ALA A 833 -15.78 39.56 -6.60
CA ALA A 833 -15.43 40.97 -6.75
C ALA A 833 -15.34 41.41 -8.22
N CYS A 834 -14.85 40.55 -9.13
CA CYS A 834 -14.80 40.87 -10.56
C CYS A 834 -16.22 41.00 -11.15
N THR A 835 -17.07 40.00 -10.90
CA THR A 835 -18.46 39.98 -11.39
C THR A 835 -19.31 41.09 -10.81
N LEU A 836 -19.13 41.41 -9.51
CA LEU A 836 -19.75 42.58 -8.88
C LEU A 836 -19.30 43.89 -9.52
N LEU A 837 -18.00 44.04 -9.82
CA LEU A 837 -17.46 45.23 -10.46
C LEU A 837 -18.03 45.42 -11.87
N THR A 838 -18.17 44.36 -12.66
CA THR A 838 -18.86 44.40 -13.98
C THR A 838 -20.32 44.85 -13.84
N PHE A 839 -21.07 44.32 -12.87
CA PHE A 839 -22.45 44.76 -12.60
C PHE A 839 -22.51 46.27 -12.30
N VAL A 840 -21.63 46.75 -11.40
CA VAL A 840 -21.55 48.16 -11.02
C VAL A 840 -21.14 49.05 -12.20
N ILE A 841 -20.18 48.64 -13.04
CA ILE A 841 -19.75 49.40 -14.22
C ILE A 841 -20.89 49.54 -15.23
N VAL A 842 -21.66 48.48 -15.50
CA VAL A 842 -22.77 48.55 -16.45
C VAL A 842 -23.91 49.42 -15.92
N VAL A 843 -24.31 49.26 -14.65
CA VAL A 843 -25.47 49.98 -14.06
C VAL A 843 -25.15 51.42 -13.65
N TYR A 844 -24.00 51.67 -13.00
CA TYR A 844 -23.64 52.97 -12.42
C TYR A 844 -22.50 53.70 -13.16
N GLY A 845 -21.74 53.00 -14.00
CA GLY A 845 -20.64 53.60 -14.77
C GLY A 845 -21.03 54.05 -16.18
N VAL A 846 -21.99 53.35 -16.80
CA VAL A 846 -22.51 53.65 -18.15
C VAL A 846 -24.01 53.96 -18.15
N GLY A 847 -24.77 53.34 -17.24
CA GLY A 847 -26.14 53.75 -16.91
C GLY A 847 -26.21 54.88 -15.87
N ASN A 848 -27.40 55.44 -15.68
CA ASN A 848 -27.70 56.51 -14.72
C ASN A 848 -27.75 56.04 -13.24
N GLY A 849 -27.20 54.87 -12.93
CA GLY A 849 -27.17 54.32 -11.58
C GLY A 849 -28.54 53.87 -11.09
N LYS A 850 -29.10 54.55 -10.07
CA LYS A 850 -30.34 54.09 -9.43
C LYS A 850 -31.56 54.18 -10.35
N GLU A 851 -31.63 55.20 -11.21
CA GLU A 851 -32.75 55.41 -12.14
C GLU A 851 -32.83 54.27 -13.19
N ASP A 852 -31.69 53.68 -13.55
CA ASP A 852 -31.57 52.59 -14.54
C ASP A 852 -31.78 51.17 -13.94
N LEU A 853 -32.09 51.06 -12.64
CA LEU A 853 -32.46 49.78 -12.01
C LEU A 853 -33.89 49.31 -12.36
N GLY A 854 -34.74 50.21 -12.86
CA GLY A 854 -36.09 49.90 -13.33
C GLY A 854 -37.10 49.55 -12.22
N LEU A 855 -38.17 48.84 -12.59
CA LEU A 855 -39.27 48.42 -11.72
C LEU A 855 -39.69 46.98 -12.08
N ASP A 856 -39.83 46.11 -11.08
CA ASP A 856 -40.07 44.66 -11.21
C ASP A 856 -39.18 43.98 -12.28
N CYS A 857 -37.89 44.30 -12.26
CA CYS A 857 -36.93 43.67 -13.18
C CYS A 857 -36.55 42.24 -12.74
N ASN A 858 -37.18 41.69 -11.69
CA ASN A 858 -36.97 40.31 -11.22
C ASN A 858 -38.10 39.37 -11.69
N GLY A 859 -39.35 39.85 -11.70
CA GLY A 859 -40.51 39.13 -12.21
C GLY A 859 -40.72 39.31 -13.71
N SER A 860 -40.78 40.57 -14.19
CA SER A 860 -41.21 40.90 -15.56
C SER A 860 -40.11 41.50 -16.46
N SER A 861 -40.42 41.60 -17.76
CA SER A 861 -39.49 42.07 -18.81
C SER A 861 -39.97 43.39 -19.40
N ASN A 862 -39.85 44.46 -18.63
CA ASN A 862 -40.24 45.82 -19.03
C ASN A 862 -39.06 46.54 -19.73
N ASP A 863 -39.34 47.56 -20.55
CA ASP A 863 -38.26 48.28 -21.25
C ASP A 863 -37.37 49.13 -20.32
N SER A 864 -37.87 49.50 -19.13
CA SER A 864 -37.05 50.06 -18.04
C SER A 864 -35.96 49.11 -17.55
N CYS A 865 -36.13 47.79 -17.71
CA CYS A 865 -35.18 46.78 -17.26
C CYS A 865 -34.01 46.55 -18.23
N HIS A 866 -33.88 47.36 -19.28
CA HIS A 866 -32.90 47.14 -20.36
C HIS A 866 -31.44 47.09 -19.87
N VAL A 867 -31.07 47.99 -18.95
CA VAL A 867 -29.69 48.06 -18.40
C VAL A 867 -29.43 46.87 -17.48
N VAL A 868 -30.34 46.56 -16.56
CA VAL A 868 -30.28 45.38 -15.68
C VAL A 868 -30.16 44.08 -16.49
N PHE A 869 -30.95 43.91 -17.56
CA PHE A 869 -30.94 42.70 -18.37
C PHE A 869 -29.63 42.56 -19.18
N ARG A 870 -28.94 43.65 -19.52
CA ARG A 870 -27.58 43.61 -20.09
C ARG A 870 -26.52 43.33 -19.03
N ALA A 871 -26.63 43.93 -17.85
CA ALA A 871 -25.74 43.68 -16.72
C ALA A 871 -25.76 42.20 -16.31
N ARG A 872 -26.95 41.59 -16.19
CA ARG A 872 -27.11 40.14 -15.94
C ARG A 872 -26.43 39.25 -16.98
N ALA A 873 -26.57 39.58 -18.27
CA ALA A 873 -25.93 38.82 -19.34
C ALA A 873 -24.40 38.95 -19.31
N ALA A 874 -23.87 40.14 -19.01
CA ALA A 874 -22.43 40.37 -18.82
C ALA A 874 -21.88 39.57 -17.62
N VAL A 875 -22.55 39.65 -16.48
CA VAL A 875 -22.19 38.94 -15.24
C VAL A 875 -22.29 37.43 -15.40
N PHE A 876 -23.33 36.93 -16.06
CA PHE A 876 -23.47 35.50 -16.38
C PHE A 876 -22.36 34.99 -17.31
N ALA A 877 -22.06 35.74 -18.38
CA ALA A 877 -20.99 35.38 -19.32
C ALA A 877 -19.62 35.39 -18.63
N GLU A 878 -19.33 36.44 -17.86
CA GLU A 878 -18.12 36.56 -17.07
C GLU A 878 -17.98 35.42 -16.06
N LEU A 879 -18.95 35.25 -15.14
CA LEU A 879 -18.85 34.26 -14.07
C LEU A 879 -18.65 32.85 -14.64
N THR A 880 -19.38 32.53 -15.71
CA THR A 880 -19.21 31.28 -16.46
C THR A 880 -17.77 31.11 -16.92
N TRP A 881 -17.18 32.11 -17.58
CA TRP A 881 -15.79 32.05 -18.05
C TRP A 881 -14.76 32.02 -16.91
N LEU A 882 -14.95 32.78 -15.83
CA LEU A 882 -14.06 32.74 -14.65
C LEU A 882 -14.06 31.34 -13.99
N ILE A 883 -15.23 30.71 -13.86
CA ILE A 883 -15.36 29.34 -13.36
C ILE A 883 -14.64 28.36 -14.28
N LEU A 884 -14.90 28.42 -15.59
CA LEU A 884 -14.27 27.53 -16.57
C LEU A 884 -12.73 27.65 -16.59
N ILE A 885 -12.19 28.87 -16.53
CA ILE A 885 -10.74 29.12 -16.44
C ILE A 885 -10.16 28.68 -15.09
N SER A 886 -10.91 28.80 -13.99
CA SER A 886 -10.47 28.31 -12.67
C SER A 886 -10.12 26.81 -12.67
N ALA A 887 -10.77 26.02 -13.54
CA ALA A 887 -10.48 24.59 -13.65
C ALA A 887 -9.12 24.27 -14.31
N TRP A 888 -8.56 25.18 -15.13
CA TRP A 888 -7.17 25.08 -15.59
C TRP A 888 -6.20 25.60 -14.53
N GLU A 889 -6.53 26.69 -13.85
CA GLU A 889 -5.74 27.23 -12.73
C GLU A 889 -5.56 26.22 -11.59
N PHE A 890 -6.61 25.44 -11.27
CA PHE A 890 -6.62 24.50 -10.14
C PHE A 890 -6.06 23.10 -10.48
N LYS A 891 -5.48 22.90 -11.68
CA LYS A 891 -4.71 21.69 -12.00
C LYS A 891 -3.61 21.40 -10.96
N HIS A 892 -3.02 22.45 -10.37
CA HIS A 892 -2.04 22.32 -9.28
C HIS A 892 -2.23 23.43 -8.23
N LEU A 893 -2.22 23.08 -6.94
CA LEU A 893 -2.60 23.99 -5.83
C LEU A 893 -1.59 25.11 -5.52
N ARG A 894 -0.30 24.89 -5.84
CA ARG A 894 0.82 25.83 -5.60
C ARG A 894 1.63 26.25 -6.84
N ASN A 895 1.89 25.34 -7.78
CA ASN A 895 2.62 25.63 -9.03
C ASN A 895 1.83 26.58 -9.94
N SER A 896 2.51 27.11 -10.96
CA SER A 896 1.92 28.09 -11.87
C SER A 896 1.17 27.39 -13.00
N MET A 897 0.05 27.93 -13.47
CA MET A 897 -0.62 27.40 -14.67
C MET A 897 0.33 27.40 -15.90
N PHE A 898 1.29 28.32 -15.94
CA PHE A 898 2.29 28.43 -17.02
C PHE A 898 3.50 27.49 -16.88
N ASN A 899 3.62 26.78 -15.75
CA ASN A 899 4.69 25.81 -15.47
C ASN A 899 4.21 24.83 -14.38
N LEU A 900 3.48 23.79 -14.81
CA LEU A 900 2.73 22.90 -13.92
C LEU A 900 3.63 21.83 -13.26
N ASP A 901 4.54 21.21 -14.03
CA ASP A 901 5.55 20.30 -13.52
C ASP A 901 6.98 20.78 -13.89
N PRO A 902 7.75 21.34 -12.92
CA PRO A 902 9.10 21.80 -13.18
C PRO A 902 10.15 20.66 -13.23
N LEU A 903 9.80 19.45 -12.79
CA LEU A 903 10.68 18.27 -12.71
C LEU A 903 10.54 17.32 -13.91
N ARG A 904 9.45 17.42 -14.68
CA ARG A 904 9.25 16.70 -15.95
C ARG A 904 10.46 16.89 -16.88
N ASP A 905 10.94 15.78 -17.47
CA ASP A 905 11.93 15.83 -18.54
C ASP A 905 11.31 16.51 -19.78
N ARG A 906 12.06 17.45 -20.37
CA ARG A 906 11.62 18.34 -21.45
C ARG A 906 12.40 18.11 -22.74
N SER A 907 13.23 17.06 -22.79
CA SER A 907 14.02 16.68 -23.96
C SER A 907 13.16 16.34 -25.19
N GLU A 908 11.94 15.83 -24.98
CA GLU A 908 10.97 15.53 -26.05
C GLU A 908 9.99 16.68 -26.36
N ASP A 909 9.98 17.77 -25.59
CA ASP A 909 9.02 18.87 -25.79
C ASP A 909 9.35 19.68 -27.07
N ARG A 910 8.38 19.85 -27.96
CA ARG A 910 8.52 20.65 -29.19
C ARG A 910 8.89 22.13 -28.92
N PHE A 911 8.54 22.65 -27.74
CA PHE A 911 8.81 24.03 -27.31
C PHE A 911 9.18 24.06 -25.81
N PRO A 912 10.43 23.70 -25.43
CA PRO A 912 10.83 23.47 -24.04
C PRO A 912 10.82 24.73 -23.14
N SER A 913 10.58 25.91 -23.73
CA SER A 913 10.49 27.20 -23.02
C SER A 913 9.07 27.59 -22.59
N PHE A 914 8.01 26.95 -23.09
CA PHE A 914 6.62 27.32 -22.75
C PHE A 914 5.67 26.11 -22.79
N PRO A 915 5.57 25.33 -21.69
CA PRO A 915 4.87 24.04 -21.68
C PRO A 915 3.34 24.15 -21.59
N PHE A 916 2.80 25.33 -21.24
CA PHE A 916 1.37 25.60 -21.01
C PHE A 916 0.40 24.88 -21.96
N PHE A 917 0.59 24.99 -23.28
CA PHE A 917 -0.32 24.37 -24.26
C PHE A 917 -0.29 22.84 -24.23
N HIS A 918 0.86 22.23 -23.92
CA HIS A 918 0.97 20.78 -23.74
C HIS A 918 0.29 20.35 -22.44
N ASP A 919 0.67 20.99 -21.33
CA ASP A 919 0.23 20.62 -19.98
C ASP A 919 -1.29 20.81 -19.79
N VAL A 920 -1.91 21.80 -20.44
CA VAL A 920 -3.37 21.98 -20.46
C VAL A 920 -4.06 20.94 -21.38
N TYR A 921 -3.49 20.65 -22.56
CA TYR A 921 -4.10 19.71 -23.51
C TYR A 921 -3.99 18.24 -23.09
N GLU A 922 -3.02 17.89 -22.25
CA GLU A 922 -2.80 16.51 -21.76
C GLU A 922 -4.08 15.89 -21.17
N ASN A 923 -4.84 16.66 -20.38
CA ASN A 923 -6.19 16.29 -19.95
C ASN A 923 -7.22 16.72 -21.02
N ARG A 924 -7.24 15.99 -22.14
CA ARG A 924 -8.10 16.28 -23.30
C ARG A 924 -9.58 16.41 -22.93
N PHE A 925 -10.06 15.72 -21.89
CA PHE A 925 -11.44 15.84 -21.40
C PHE A 925 -11.68 17.19 -20.72
N LEU A 926 -10.79 17.60 -19.80
CA LEU A 926 -10.86 18.91 -19.15
C LEU A 926 -10.74 20.07 -20.17
N PHE A 927 -9.84 19.93 -21.15
CA PHE A 927 -9.70 20.89 -22.24
C PHE A 927 -11.01 21.08 -23.02
N TRP A 928 -11.60 19.99 -23.52
CA TRP A 928 -12.86 20.07 -24.28
C TRP A 928 -14.06 20.48 -23.42
N ALA A 929 -14.11 20.09 -22.14
CA ALA A 929 -15.14 20.57 -21.21
C ALA A 929 -15.10 22.09 -21.06
N VAL A 930 -13.90 22.68 -20.88
CA VAL A 930 -13.72 24.14 -20.79
C VAL A 930 -14.07 24.83 -22.11
N VAL A 931 -13.59 24.32 -23.26
CA VAL A 931 -13.88 24.91 -24.58
C VAL A 931 -15.38 24.86 -24.92
N ILE A 932 -16.06 23.75 -24.66
CA ILE A 932 -17.51 23.61 -24.92
C ILE A 932 -18.30 24.51 -23.97
N GLY A 933 -17.95 24.56 -22.69
CA GLY A 933 -18.54 25.49 -21.72
C GLY A 933 -18.38 26.95 -22.14
N PHE A 934 -17.18 27.34 -22.58
CA PHE A 934 -16.87 28.71 -23.01
C PHE A 934 -17.72 29.14 -24.22
N VAL A 935 -17.88 28.24 -25.19
CA VAL A 935 -18.71 28.46 -26.39
C VAL A 935 -20.21 28.45 -26.06
N SER A 936 -20.66 27.70 -25.03
CA SER A 936 -22.09 27.60 -24.67
C SER A 936 -22.72 28.92 -24.21
N VAL A 937 -21.90 29.89 -23.79
CA VAL A 937 -22.35 31.23 -23.38
C VAL A 937 -22.97 32.01 -24.55
N PHE A 938 -22.40 31.94 -25.77
CA PHE A 938 -22.91 32.71 -26.91
C PHE A 938 -24.36 32.30 -27.29
N PRO A 939 -24.71 31.00 -27.41
CA PRO A 939 -26.10 30.56 -27.51
C PRO A 939 -26.99 31.06 -26.37
N ALA A 940 -26.56 30.94 -25.11
CA ALA A 940 -27.36 31.32 -23.93
C ALA A 940 -27.69 32.83 -23.87
N VAL A 941 -26.79 33.69 -24.37
CA VAL A 941 -26.96 35.15 -24.44
C VAL A 941 -27.82 35.59 -25.63
N TYR A 942 -27.66 34.98 -26.80
CA TYR A 942 -28.25 35.48 -28.06
C TYR A 942 -29.46 34.71 -28.59
N ILE A 943 -29.74 33.47 -28.17
CA ILE A 943 -30.94 32.75 -28.64
C ILE A 943 -32.21 33.43 -28.12
N PRO A 944 -33.13 33.88 -29.01
CA PRO A 944 -34.39 34.51 -28.61
C PRO A 944 -35.25 33.59 -27.74
N GLY A 945 -35.94 34.15 -26.75
CA GLY A 945 -36.78 33.41 -25.79
C GLY A 945 -35.95 32.76 -24.67
N LEU A 946 -34.89 32.00 -25.02
CA LEU A 946 -33.94 31.49 -24.02
C LEU A 946 -33.32 32.65 -23.21
N ASN A 947 -32.98 33.75 -23.88
CA ASN A 947 -32.44 34.92 -23.20
C ASN A 947 -33.48 35.67 -22.35
N THR A 948 -34.56 36.18 -22.96
CA THR A 948 -35.49 37.08 -22.27
C THR A 948 -36.53 36.40 -21.38
N GLN A 949 -36.99 35.19 -21.73
CA GLN A 949 -38.05 34.49 -20.99
C GLN A 949 -37.50 33.49 -19.97
N VAL A 950 -36.39 32.81 -20.27
CA VAL A 950 -35.78 31.83 -19.36
C VAL A 950 -34.72 32.47 -18.46
N PHE A 951 -33.66 33.05 -19.04
CA PHE A 951 -32.57 33.61 -18.23
C PHE A 951 -32.82 35.03 -17.71
N LYS A 952 -33.93 35.70 -18.10
CA LYS A 952 -34.27 37.08 -17.71
C LYS A 952 -33.13 38.07 -18.00
N HIS A 953 -32.48 37.95 -19.17
CA HIS A 953 -31.36 38.78 -19.64
C HIS A 953 -31.50 39.19 -21.13
N ARG A 954 -30.69 40.13 -21.63
CA ARG A 954 -30.66 40.57 -23.06
C ARG A 954 -29.22 40.51 -23.61
N GLY A 955 -29.10 40.41 -24.94
CA GLY A 955 -27.79 40.36 -25.62
C GLY A 955 -26.91 41.59 -25.36
N ILE A 956 -25.65 41.34 -24.99
CA ILE A 956 -24.61 42.35 -24.74
C ILE A 956 -23.87 42.75 -26.02
N THR A 957 -23.13 43.86 -25.98
CA THR A 957 -22.27 44.31 -27.09
C THR A 957 -20.86 44.69 -26.64
N TRP A 958 -20.69 45.82 -25.97
CA TRP A 958 -19.38 46.31 -25.50
C TRP A 958 -18.96 45.63 -24.19
N GLU A 959 -19.92 45.12 -23.42
CA GLU A 959 -19.71 44.46 -22.12
C GLU A 959 -18.86 43.18 -22.24
N TRP A 960 -18.77 42.58 -23.44
CA TRP A 960 -17.80 41.53 -23.73
C TRP A 960 -16.37 41.94 -23.38
N ALA A 961 -16.00 43.22 -23.53
CA ALA A 961 -14.68 43.71 -23.15
C ALA A 961 -14.44 43.64 -21.63
N LEU A 962 -15.49 43.77 -20.81
CA LEU A 962 -15.40 43.56 -19.35
C LEU A 962 -15.20 42.07 -19.05
N ALA A 963 -16.05 41.21 -19.61
CA ALA A 963 -16.00 39.75 -19.41
C ALA A 963 -14.68 39.11 -19.92
N PHE A 964 -14.08 39.63 -21.00
CA PHE A 964 -12.73 39.23 -21.43
C PHE A 964 -11.65 39.84 -20.54
N GLY A 965 -11.78 41.11 -20.15
CA GLY A 965 -10.81 41.81 -19.31
C GLY A 965 -10.64 41.19 -17.94
N SER A 966 -11.74 40.76 -17.30
CA SER A 966 -11.69 40.18 -15.96
C SER A 966 -11.11 38.77 -15.91
N ILE A 967 -11.10 38.00 -17.01
CA ILE A 967 -10.32 36.75 -17.09
C ILE A 967 -8.84 37.03 -16.76
N PHE A 968 -8.26 38.09 -17.34
CA PHE A 968 -6.88 38.47 -17.05
C PHE A 968 -6.70 38.93 -15.60
N VAL A 969 -7.64 39.71 -15.05
CA VAL A 969 -7.61 40.15 -13.65
C VAL A 969 -7.68 38.96 -12.68
N PHE A 970 -8.57 38.00 -12.94
CA PHE A 970 -8.74 36.80 -12.14
C PHE A 970 -7.49 35.90 -12.19
N VAL A 971 -6.97 35.59 -13.39
CA VAL A 971 -5.73 34.82 -13.57
C VAL A 971 -4.55 35.48 -12.87
N LEU A 972 -4.38 36.80 -13.02
CA LEU A 972 -3.35 37.56 -12.32
C LEU A 972 -3.52 37.50 -10.79
N GLY A 973 -4.75 37.58 -10.28
CA GLY A 973 -5.05 37.44 -8.84
C GLY A 973 -4.73 36.04 -8.30
N VAL A 974 -5.12 34.99 -9.03
CA VAL A 974 -4.86 33.59 -8.66
C VAL A 974 -3.35 33.30 -8.69
N GLU A 975 -2.63 33.68 -9.74
CA GLU A 975 -1.18 33.49 -9.81
C GLU A 975 -0.40 34.39 -8.85
N ALA A 976 -0.90 35.59 -8.51
CA ALA A 976 -0.33 36.40 -7.43
C ALA A 976 -0.49 35.71 -6.07
N TRP A 977 -1.66 35.14 -5.76
CA TRP A 977 -1.86 34.38 -4.52
C TRP A 977 -0.98 33.11 -4.47
N LYS A 978 -0.89 32.37 -5.57
CA LYS A 978 0.05 31.24 -5.71
C LYS A 978 1.50 31.70 -5.52
N LEU A 979 1.91 32.82 -6.12
CA LEU A 979 3.25 33.40 -5.96
C LEU A 979 3.52 33.81 -4.51
N VAL A 980 2.55 34.38 -3.79
CA VAL A 980 2.65 34.66 -2.35
C VAL A 980 2.87 33.37 -1.58
N LYS A 981 2.03 32.32 -1.75
CA LYS A 981 2.23 31.01 -1.10
C LYS A 981 3.62 30.40 -1.39
N ARG A 982 4.11 30.51 -2.64
CA ARG A 982 5.45 30.07 -3.06
C ARG A 982 6.57 30.90 -2.39
N ARG A 983 6.38 32.21 -2.20
CA ARG A 983 7.38 33.13 -1.60
C ARG A 983 7.41 33.13 -0.07
N THR A 984 6.29 32.92 0.60
CA THR A 984 6.18 32.99 2.07
C THR A 984 6.34 31.63 2.77
N GLY A 985 6.27 30.52 2.01
CA GLY A 985 6.21 29.17 2.58
C GLY A 985 4.88 28.86 3.29
N TRP A 986 3.85 29.70 3.17
CA TRP A 986 2.57 29.47 3.83
C TRP A 986 1.96 28.13 3.39
N PHE A 987 1.56 27.34 4.39
CA PHE A 987 0.99 25.99 4.23
C PHE A 987 1.93 24.95 3.56
N ALA A 988 3.24 25.19 3.51
CA ALA A 988 4.22 24.20 3.04
C ALA A 988 4.49 23.14 4.12
N GLU A 989 3.51 22.27 4.38
CA GLU A 989 3.68 21.12 5.27
C GLU A 989 4.43 19.99 4.55
N GLY A 990 5.76 19.93 4.74
CA GLY A 990 6.61 18.86 4.20
C GLY A 990 7.07 19.03 2.75
N GLU A 991 6.69 20.12 2.08
CA GLU A 991 7.11 20.46 0.71
C GLU A 991 8.48 21.15 0.63
N ASP A 992 9.53 20.48 1.10
CA ASP A 992 10.93 20.88 0.84
C ASP A 992 11.31 20.58 -0.62
N TYR A 993 10.72 21.34 -1.57
CA TYR A 993 11.19 21.38 -2.95
C TYR A 993 12.63 21.90 -2.96
N GLY A 994 13.55 21.17 -3.61
CA GLY A 994 14.99 21.45 -3.68
C GLY A 994 15.42 22.74 -4.40
N ALA A 995 14.51 23.71 -4.58
CA ALA A 995 14.72 25.00 -5.23
C ALA A 995 15.01 26.16 -4.24
N GLY A 996 15.15 25.88 -2.93
CA GLY A 996 15.37 26.89 -1.89
C GLY A 996 16.78 27.50 -1.83
N ALA A 997 17.75 26.98 -2.60
CA ALA A 997 19.15 27.42 -2.59
C ALA A 997 19.40 28.73 -3.39
N GLY A 998 18.56 29.76 -3.19
CA GLY A 998 18.47 30.89 -4.12
C GLY A 998 18.09 32.27 -3.57
N LEU A 999 17.81 32.46 -2.27
CA LEU A 999 17.69 33.80 -1.65
C LEU A 999 17.78 33.73 -0.12
N GLY A 1000 18.68 34.52 0.47
CA GLY A 1000 19.05 34.38 1.89
C GLY A 1000 18.11 35.09 2.87
N LEU A 1001 17.17 34.35 3.49
CA LEU A 1001 16.39 34.80 4.65
C LEU A 1001 16.10 33.62 5.61
N ARG A 1002 17.08 33.27 6.44
CA ARG A 1002 16.94 32.24 7.49
C ARG A 1002 15.94 32.68 8.56
N ARG A 1003 14.72 32.11 8.59
CA ARG A 1003 13.91 32.03 9.81
C ARG A 1003 14.20 30.72 10.55
N ARG A 1004 14.60 30.83 11.81
CA ARG A 1004 14.91 29.71 12.71
C ARG A 1004 13.58 29.17 13.25
N TRP A 1005 13.26 27.90 12.95
CA TRP A 1005 12.09 27.19 13.50
C TRP A 1005 12.51 26.20 14.61
N PRO A 1006 11.57 25.72 15.44
CA PRO A 1006 11.88 24.83 16.56
C PRO A 1006 12.36 23.44 16.10
N SER A 1007 13.16 22.80 16.93
CA SER A 1007 13.60 21.42 16.74
C SER A 1007 12.44 20.44 16.99
N HIS A 1008 11.77 20.02 15.92
CA HIS A 1008 11.13 18.70 15.91
C HIS A 1008 12.18 17.62 15.61
N GLU A 1009 11.89 16.39 16.02
CA GLU A 1009 12.84 15.28 16.10
C GLU A 1009 13.57 14.98 14.77
N LEU A 1010 14.88 14.76 14.85
CA LEU A 1010 15.73 14.34 13.73
C LEU A 1010 15.50 12.86 13.40
N GLY A 1011 14.33 12.55 12.86
CA GLY A 1011 14.00 11.22 12.35
C GLY A 1011 14.97 10.80 11.24
N LEU A 1012 15.73 9.74 11.49
CA LEU A 1012 16.73 9.18 10.58
C LEU A 1012 16.14 8.90 9.18
N ARG A 1013 16.64 9.63 8.17
CA ARG A 1013 16.43 9.25 6.77
C ARG A 1013 17.20 7.95 6.50
N GLN A 1014 16.48 6.83 6.39
CA GLN A 1014 17.07 5.56 5.95
C GLN A 1014 17.70 5.74 4.56
N GLY A 1015 18.92 5.23 4.39
CA GLY A 1015 19.61 5.24 3.09
C GLY A 1015 20.41 6.51 2.76
N PHE A 1016 21.29 6.96 3.67
CA PHE A 1016 22.33 7.94 3.31
C PHE A 1016 23.35 7.35 2.33
N PHE A 1017 23.22 7.68 1.05
CA PHE A 1017 24.30 7.51 0.08
C PHE A 1017 25.36 8.60 0.29
N SER A 1018 26.64 8.23 0.19
CA SER A 1018 27.74 9.19 0.20
C SER A 1018 27.75 9.99 -1.09
N PHE A 1019 27.77 11.32 -0.98
CA PHE A 1019 28.17 12.21 -2.06
C PHE A 1019 29.06 13.34 -1.52
N ALA A 1020 30.24 12.95 -1.02
CA ALA A 1020 31.24 13.87 -0.48
C ALA A 1020 31.78 14.81 -1.58
N ARG A 1021 31.22 16.02 -1.68
CA ARG A 1021 31.58 17.03 -2.69
C ARG A 1021 32.88 17.77 -2.31
N THR A 1022 34.00 17.04 -2.34
CA THR A 1022 35.33 17.55 -1.97
C THR A 1022 35.85 18.58 -2.97
N LEU A 1023 35.62 19.87 -2.69
CA LEU A 1023 36.20 20.98 -3.44
C LEU A 1023 37.63 21.30 -2.96
N THR A 1024 38.59 20.47 -3.36
CA THR A 1024 40.02 20.78 -3.23
C THR A 1024 40.45 21.76 -4.33
N LYS A 1025 40.60 23.04 -3.98
CA LYS A 1025 41.37 24.00 -4.78
C LYS A 1025 42.69 24.27 -4.07
N GLY A 1026 43.78 23.70 -4.61
CA GLY A 1026 45.15 23.93 -4.16
C GLY A 1026 45.85 25.05 -4.94
N SER A 1027 47.04 25.44 -4.46
CA SER A 1027 47.81 26.62 -4.86
C SER A 1027 47.18 27.96 -4.43
N GLU A 1028 47.93 28.99 -4.01
CA GLU A 1028 49.39 29.21 -4.16
C GLU A 1028 50.17 29.48 -2.85
N LYS A 1029 51.48 29.67 -3.04
CA LYS A 1029 52.63 29.72 -2.13
C LYS A 1029 52.57 30.72 -0.96
N SER A 1030 53.44 30.44 0.01
CA SER A 1030 53.81 31.26 1.17
C SER A 1030 54.47 32.60 0.86
N PHE A 1031 54.27 33.58 1.74
CA PHE A 1031 55.32 34.49 2.22
C PHE A 1031 55.03 34.94 3.67
N SER A 1032 56.06 35.28 4.44
CA SER A 1032 55.97 35.83 5.80
C SER A 1032 55.73 37.35 5.82
N PRO A 1033 55.43 37.93 6.99
CA PRO A 1033 56.42 38.87 7.55
C PRO A 1033 56.63 38.72 9.08
N GLU A 1034 57.64 39.44 9.58
CA GLU A 1034 58.10 39.46 10.97
C GLU A 1034 57.35 40.51 11.83
N SER A 1035 57.41 40.37 13.16
CA SER A 1035 58.02 41.40 14.04
C SER A 1035 58.05 40.97 15.51
N GLU A 1036 59.14 41.27 16.22
CA GLU A 1036 59.29 41.06 17.67
C GLU A 1036 58.99 42.33 18.50
N ARG A 1037 58.96 42.16 19.84
CA ARG A 1037 59.09 43.19 20.92
C ARG A 1037 57.79 43.98 21.22
N SER A 1038 57.58 44.57 22.41
CA SER A 1038 58.48 44.85 23.55
C SER A 1038 57.80 44.88 24.94
N SER A 1039 58.53 44.48 25.99
CA SER A 1039 58.57 45.01 27.37
C SER A 1039 57.30 45.46 28.15
N VAL A 1040 57.02 44.74 29.25
CA VAL A 1040 56.97 45.21 30.66
C VAL A 1040 56.64 46.69 30.95
N THR A 1041 55.56 46.97 31.73
CA THR A 1041 55.62 47.75 33.01
C THR A 1041 54.31 47.79 33.86
N THR A 1042 54.43 47.44 35.15
CA THR A 1042 53.80 48.04 36.37
C THR A 1042 52.27 48.22 36.61
N ARG A 1043 51.84 47.66 37.77
CA ARG A 1043 51.18 48.31 38.96
C ARG A 1043 49.69 48.11 39.30
N ASP A 1044 49.51 47.47 40.47
CA ASP A 1044 48.73 47.84 41.67
C ASP A 1044 47.19 47.96 41.62
N GLY A 1045 46.53 46.98 42.24
CA GLY A 1045 45.11 46.96 42.66
C GLY A 1045 44.96 46.11 43.94
N ASN A 1046 43.91 46.34 44.77
CA ASN A 1046 44.01 45.98 46.21
C ASN A 1046 42.69 45.62 46.94
N ASN A 1047 42.79 44.68 47.89
CA ASN A 1047 41.93 44.40 49.07
C ASN A 1047 40.44 43.96 48.91
N GLY A 1048 40.03 42.91 49.67
CA GLY A 1048 38.62 42.51 49.87
C GLY A 1048 38.34 41.16 50.58
N ARG A 1049 38.38 41.12 51.93
CA ARG A 1049 38.07 40.01 52.91
C ARG A 1049 36.93 39.02 52.48
N VAL A 1050 37.03 37.68 52.55
CA VAL A 1050 37.18 36.72 53.71
C VAL A 1050 35.94 36.71 54.66
N PRO A 1051 35.35 35.58 55.15
CA PRO A 1051 35.57 34.11 54.98
C PRO A 1051 34.35 33.40 54.28
N SER A 1052 33.78 32.19 54.52
CA SER A 1052 33.90 31.05 55.51
C SER A 1052 33.25 29.70 55.02
N ALA A 1053 33.44 28.63 55.80
CA ALA A 1053 32.89 27.24 55.78
C ALA A 1053 31.49 27.08 56.45
N HIS A 1054 30.80 25.93 56.64
CA HIS A 1054 31.02 24.44 56.60
C HIS A 1054 29.78 23.75 55.96
N ALA A 1055 29.73 22.55 55.33
CA ALA A 1055 30.20 21.19 55.63
C ALA A 1055 29.45 20.43 56.76
N HIS A 1056 28.60 19.43 56.42
CA HIS A 1056 28.54 18.09 57.07
C HIS A 1056 27.55 17.09 56.43
N VAL A 1057 27.81 15.79 56.65
CA VAL A 1057 26.94 14.63 56.33
C VAL A 1057 26.67 13.83 57.62
N PRO A 1058 25.48 13.20 57.76
CA PRO A 1058 25.38 11.94 58.52
C PRO A 1058 24.51 10.86 57.84
N ALA A 1059 24.66 9.62 58.32
CA ALA A 1059 23.86 8.43 58.01
C ALA A 1059 23.66 7.61 59.33
N PRO A 1060 23.25 6.33 59.30
CA PRO A 1060 21.94 5.77 58.89
C PRO A 1060 21.20 5.12 60.08
N ARG A 1061 19.96 4.63 59.89
CA ARG A 1061 19.35 3.58 60.76
C ARG A 1061 18.26 2.76 60.05
N ARG A 1062 17.73 1.72 60.73
CA ARG A 1062 17.04 0.54 60.17
C ARG A 1062 15.87 0.11 61.09
N VAL A 1063 15.02 -0.84 60.65
CA VAL A 1063 13.92 -1.51 61.42
C VAL A 1063 12.68 -0.56 61.57
N LYS A 1064 11.39 -0.98 61.55
CA LYS A 1064 10.71 -2.25 61.88
C LYS A 1064 9.47 -2.61 61.01
N GLU A 1065 8.84 -3.75 61.30
CA GLU A 1065 7.72 -4.46 60.64
C GLU A 1065 6.28 -3.92 60.91
N GLU A 1066 5.30 -4.57 60.26
CA GLU A 1066 3.81 -4.52 60.43
C GLU A 1066 3.11 -3.20 59.99
N VAL A 1067 1.94 -3.23 59.31
CA VAL A 1067 0.97 -4.30 58.98
C VAL A 1067 0.77 -4.42 57.47
#